data_AF-A0A3E0PIC0-F1
#
_entry.id   AF-A0A3E0PIC0-F1
#
_cell.length_a   1.000
_cell.length_b   1.000
_cell.length_c   1.000
_cell.angle_alpha   90.00
_cell.angle_beta   90.00
_cell.angle_gamma   90.00
#
_symmetry.space_group_name_H-M   'P 1'
#
loop_
_entity.id
_entity.type
_entity.pdbx_description
1 polymer ?
#
loop_
_entity_poly.entity_id
_entity_poly.type
_entity_poly.pdbx_seq_one_letter_code
_entity_poly.pdbx_strand_id
1 'polypeptide(L)'
;MDHKELASLLVSQEKAESIPAILEQYSRLADRELAEELKNVCYATWNSEPAKARRASIAADQLAEVVDAPEITAIAAWIRGISALTKGELELAVKYISDSRESFRSAGNDFDAAQATVAMLIPLALLGRYEEASGAGISALEVFEKEGDDVAAGKIEMNLSNIASRKGDHRLAESFGRSALGRFTRIGEAQWRTLAENDLANTLVELNRFREAESQYLKALDSALSEGMSVTEAEIEACLGNLATFRGRYDEALKYLERSRRKFEKSEMPHQTAIAELEMAEIYLTLNLLEEALTMLNSAAKTLSDLKLQGEEARARTNLGRLYLLLGLPEKSALELDRAETLYTNEGNSTGRATVLIVEAKAKLKSGAPEESLSLLDRFLDLLNESDSRLNLEQAILRGEALRAIGQLEKSESILLEARKGARETQIANVELQTTNLLGLIRLDRGNPASAEALFREAVQMTEAMRDPIAAEEFRMAYLSDKLAPYDNLLGICLQEGRIEEAFAVNESARSKTLAEAVRRRASGSSNEIDSELERSKQELREKLNWFYSRLIRAEGEDAVKLQDQVLETERDLAEVSRRIEITRALITDPASTDISVESISETLEDGSGLVEFIVRNGAFSAFVVSSEGLTFVPEIATVEEVSSALKGLRFQFGSMRFGANLPLAFEAQIRKRTDSHLQQLRSLLLDPLEDHILDRDLVIVPSGILNYVPFSALKDGDAYEAEKRVIAYCPGASVWTELARKKRGKFENALLVGFEDEHIPNVNDEIESLSGMFSRSWTFTGFEAAYSAYEEHAGKCEVVHLACHGKFRPDNPMFSSLHLADGHATVRDICAVDLNSALVTLSACETGLSSIYPGNEILGLARGFLTAGATDLVMSLWTVSDAATRELMVSFYGGLPRHSCPAKALNEAQRGMIGDGKQPYHWAPFVTIGTLN
;
A
#
# COMPACT_ATOMS: atom_id res chain seq x y z
N MET A 1 48.42 -34.14 -1.81
CA MET A 1 47.15 -34.78 -2.17
C MET A 1 46.78 -35.71 -1.05
N ASP A 2 45.91 -35.21 -0.18
CA ASP A 2 45.13 -35.99 0.76
C ASP A 2 43.73 -36.27 0.18
N HIS A 3 42.85 -36.94 0.93
CA HIS A 3 41.50 -37.29 0.48
C HIS A 3 40.63 -36.05 0.19
N LYS A 4 40.80 -34.95 0.93
CA LYS A 4 40.02 -33.71 0.75
C LYS A 4 40.43 -32.94 -0.49
N GLU A 5 41.73 -32.83 -0.75
CA GLU A 5 42.30 -32.27 -1.98
C GLU A 5 41.88 -33.12 -3.19
N LEU A 6 41.87 -34.45 -3.05
CA LEU A 6 41.44 -35.37 -4.10
C LEU A 6 39.93 -35.26 -4.38
N ALA A 7 39.08 -35.24 -3.34
CA ALA A 7 37.64 -35.04 -3.50
C ALA A 7 37.33 -33.71 -4.22
N SER A 8 38.03 -32.64 -3.85
CA SER A 8 37.90 -31.34 -4.52
C SER A 8 38.33 -31.40 -5.99
N LEU A 9 39.43 -32.08 -6.29
CA LEU A 9 39.91 -32.29 -7.65
C LEU A 9 38.89 -33.08 -8.49
N LEU A 10 38.34 -34.17 -7.96
CA LEU A 10 37.34 -34.99 -8.64
C LEU A 10 36.05 -34.21 -8.92
N VAL A 11 35.56 -33.43 -7.94
CA VAL A 11 34.37 -32.59 -8.07
C VAL A 11 34.57 -31.42 -9.03
N SER A 12 35.82 -30.98 -9.25
CA SER A 12 36.15 -29.94 -10.22
C SER A 12 36.18 -30.43 -11.68
N GLN A 13 36.17 -31.75 -11.92
CA GLN A 13 36.19 -32.28 -13.28
C GLN A 13 34.86 -32.04 -13.99
N GLU A 14 34.92 -31.43 -15.17
CA GLU A 14 33.74 -31.20 -16.02
C GLU A 14 33.30 -32.46 -16.79
N LYS A 15 34.25 -33.36 -17.06
CA LYS A 15 34.02 -34.59 -17.84
C LYS A 15 34.15 -35.81 -16.94
N ALA A 16 33.06 -36.57 -16.79
CA ALA A 16 33.02 -37.78 -15.96
C ALA A 16 34.08 -38.81 -16.37
N GLU A 17 34.41 -38.88 -17.67
CA GLU A 17 35.37 -39.83 -18.23
C GLU A 17 36.82 -39.60 -17.75
N SER A 18 37.11 -38.44 -17.17
CA SER A 18 38.44 -38.12 -16.61
C SER A 18 38.65 -38.68 -15.19
N ILE A 19 37.57 -39.00 -14.47
CA ILE A 19 37.60 -39.40 -13.06
C ILE A 19 38.29 -40.76 -12.85
N PRO A 20 38.01 -41.83 -13.64
CA PRO A 20 38.68 -43.13 -13.47
C PRO A 20 40.20 -43.06 -13.54
N ALA A 21 40.75 -42.28 -14.48
CA ALA A 21 42.20 -42.13 -14.63
C ALA A 21 42.84 -41.44 -13.42
N ILE A 22 42.13 -40.47 -12.81
CA ILE A 22 42.58 -39.79 -11.59
C ILE A 22 42.50 -40.76 -10.40
N LEU A 23 41.42 -41.54 -10.28
CA LEU A 23 41.29 -42.57 -9.24
C LEU A 23 42.37 -43.66 -9.36
N GLU A 24 42.74 -44.07 -10.58
CA GLU A 24 43.84 -45.01 -10.81
C GLU A 24 45.19 -44.41 -10.39
N GLN A 25 45.45 -43.14 -10.77
CA GLN A 25 46.65 -42.39 -10.39
C GLN A 25 46.79 -42.26 -8.87
N TYR A 26 45.68 -42.07 -8.15
CA TYR A 26 45.64 -41.93 -6.69
C TYR A 26 44.99 -43.13 -6.00
N SER A 27 45.18 -44.33 -6.52
CA SER A 27 44.54 -45.57 -6.04
C SER A 27 44.69 -45.87 -4.55
N ARG A 28 45.73 -45.36 -3.88
CA ARG A 28 45.91 -45.49 -2.42
C ARG A 28 44.95 -44.65 -1.58
N LEU A 29 44.34 -43.63 -2.18
CA LEU A 29 43.34 -42.75 -1.57
C LEU A 29 41.94 -43.08 -2.07
N ALA A 30 41.78 -44.04 -3.00
CA ALA A 30 40.50 -44.52 -3.47
C ALA A 30 39.93 -45.53 -2.45
N ASP A 31 39.41 -45.00 -1.34
CA ASP A 31 38.90 -45.76 -0.21
C ASP A 31 37.63 -45.11 0.39
N ARG A 32 37.18 -45.62 1.53
CA ARG A 32 36.01 -45.08 2.24
C ARG A 32 36.19 -43.63 2.67
N GLU A 33 37.40 -43.21 3.04
CA GLU A 33 37.65 -41.84 3.52
C GLU A 33 37.47 -40.84 2.36
N LEU A 34 37.83 -41.21 1.14
CA LEU A 34 37.49 -40.40 -0.05
C LEU A 34 35.98 -40.33 -0.31
N ALA A 35 35.27 -41.45 -0.14
CA ALA A 35 33.81 -41.47 -0.28
C ALA A 35 33.14 -40.53 0.76
N GLU A 36 33.62 -40.53 1.99
CA GLU A 36 33.19 -39.60 3.06
C GLU A 36 33.48 -38.14 2.72
N GLU A 37 34.67 -37.82 2.17
CA GLU A 37 34.97 -36.45 1.72
C GLU A 37 34.06 -36.01 0.57
N LEU A 38 33.73 -36.90 -0.37
CA LEU A 38 32.74 -36.61 -1.42
C LEU A 38 31.33 -36.41 -0.83
N LYS A 39 30.96 -37.19 0.21
CA LYS A 39 29.71 -37.02 0.97
C LYS A 39 29.65 -35.62 1.60
N ASN A 40 30.73 -35.20 2.27
CA ASN A 40 30.86 -33.90 2.91
C ASN A 40 30.76 -32.76 1.89
N VAL A 41 31.42 -32.88 0.73
CA VAL A 41 31.30 -31.86 -0.34
C VAL A 41 29.87 -31.77 -0.86
N CYS A 42 29.20 -32.91 -1.09
CA CYS A 42 27.81 -32.92 -1.52
C CYS A 42 26.91 -32.23 -0.48
N TYR A 43 27.03 -32.61 0.80
CA TYR A 43 26.19 -32.08 1.88
C TYR A 43 26.48 -30.60 2.21
N ALA A 44 27.69 -30.10 1.97
CA ALA A 44 28.01 -28.69 2.14
C ALA A 44 27.47 -27.81 1.00
N THR A 45 27.12 -28.41 -0.15
CA THR A 45 26.83 -27.66 -1.39
C THR A 45 25.46 -27.95 -2.01
N TRP A 46 24.69 -28.91 -1.50
CA TRP A 46 23.43 -29.33 -2.15
C TRP A 46 22.38 -28.22 -2.24
N ASN A 47 22.36 -27.28 -1.29
CA ASN A 47 21.45 -26.15 -1.29
C ASN A 47 22.04 -24.87 -1.93
N SER A 48 23.36 -24.67 -1.87
CA SER A 48 24.05 -23.44 -2.31
C SER A 48 24.68 -23.55 -3.70
N GLU A 49 25.27 -24.70 -4.04
CA GLU A 49 25.87 -24.99 -5.34
C GLU A 49 25.39 -26.36 -5.89
N PRO A 50 24.10 -26.53 -6.27
CA PRO A 50 23.55 -27.83 -6.66
C PRO A 50 24.33 -28.56 -7.77
N ALA A 51 24.97 -27.81 -8.68
CA ALA A 51 25.82 -28.38 -9.72
C ALA A 51 27.07 -29.10 -9.16
N LYS A 52 27.63 -28.57 -8.07
CA LYS A 52 28.79 -29.15 -7.38
C LYS A 52 28.40 -30.42 -6.62
N ALA A 53 27.24 -30.42 -5.97
CA ALA A 53 26.68 -31.63 -5.36
C ALA A 53 26.43 -32.75 -6.39
N ARG A 54 25.95 -32.40 -7.59
CA ARG A 54 25.81 -33.36 -8.70
C ARG A 54 27.15 -33.93 -9.16
N ARG A 55 28.20 -33.10 -9.26
CA ARG A 55 29.56 -33.58 -9.60
C ARG A 55 30.14 -34.49 -8.51
N ALA A 56 29.87 -34.21 -7.23
CA ALA A 56 30.21 -35.12 -6.14
C ALA A 56 29.52 -36.48 -6.26
N SER A 57 28.24 -36.51 -6.69
CA SER A 57 27.54 -37.76 -7.00
C SER A 57 28.22 -38.55 -8.11
N ILE A 58 28.63 -37.90 -9.21
CA ILE A 58 29.32 -38.58 -10.31
C ILE A 58 30.66 -39.15 -9.82
N ALA A 59 31.43 -38.37 -9.07
CA ALA A 59 32.70 -38.83 -8.53
C ALA A 59 32.55 -40.02 -7.57
N ALA A 60 31.51 -40.01 -6.73
CA ALA A 60 31.23 -41.11 -5.80
C ALA A 60 30.78 -42.38 -6.54
N ASP A 61 29.98 -42.25 -7.60
CA ASP A 61 29.57 -43.38 -8.45
C ASP A 61 30.79 -44.03 -9.13
N GLN A 62 31.71 -43.22 -9.68
CA GLN A 62 32.94 -43.72 -10.29
C GLN A 62 33.88 -44.37 -9.27
N LEU A 63 33.94 -43.85 -8.03
CA LEU A 63 34.70 -44.47 -6.95
C LEU A 63 34.13 -45.86 -6.59
N ALA A 64 32.80 -45.98 -6.50
CA ALA A 64 32.12 -47.26 -6.22
C ALA A 64 32.27 -48.28 -7.36
N GLU A 65 32.48 -47.85 -8.61
CA GLU A 65 32.79 -48.74 -9.73
C GLU A 65 34.23 -49.30 -9.68
N VAL A 66 35.18 -48.50 -9.17
CA VAL A 66 36.60 -48.85 -9.11
C VAL A 66 36.94 -49.65 -7.84
N VAL A 67 36.20 -49.44 -6.74
CA VAL A 67 36.46 -50.03 -5.44
C VAL A 67 35.24 -50.84 -4.97
N ASP A 68 35.35 -52.16 -5.02
CA ASP A 68 34.31 -53.08 -4.56
C ASP A 68 34.26 -53.13 -3.02
N ALA A 69 33.59 -52.15 -2.43
CA ALA A 69 33.37 -52.05 -0.99
C ALA A 69 31.91 -51.65 -0.70
N PRO A 70 31.13 -52.47 0.05
CA PRO A 70 29.72 -52.20 0.34
C PRO A 70 29.45 -50.82 0.97
N GLU A 71 30.38 -50.34 1.82
CA GLU A 71 30.29 -49.04 2.49
C GLU A 71 30.45 -47.87 1.50
N ILE A 72 31.34 -48.00 0.50
CA ILE A 72 31.52 -46.98 -0.56
C ILE A 72 30.27 -46.93 -1.44
N THR A 73 29.71 -48.09 -1.81
CA THR A 73 28.46 -48.18 -2.56
C THR A 73 27.29 -47.57 -1.78
N ALA A 74 27.24 -47.77 -0.46
CA ALA A 74 26.21 -47.16 0.40
C ALA A 74 26.34 -45.63 0.46
N ILE A 75 27.56 -45.09 0.59
CA ILE A 75 27.82 -43.65 0.55
C ILE A 75 27.48 -43.07 -0.84
N ALA A 76 27.86 -43.74 -1.93
CA ALA A 76 27.53 -43.31 -3.29
C ALA A 76 26.00 -43.26 -3.51
N ALA A 77 25.25 -44.27 -3.03
CA ALA A 77 23.80 -44.27 -3.07
C ALA A 77 23.19 -43.10 -2.26
N TRP A 78 23.75 -42.77 -1.10
CA TRP A 78 23.33 -41.61 -0.31
C TRP A 78 23.52 -40.29 -1.08
N ILE A 79 24.71 -40.08 -1.66
CA ILE A 79 25.04 -38.88 -2.43
C ILE A 79 24.16 -38.79 -3.67
N ARG A 80 23.87 -39.92 -4.33
CA ARG A 80 22.93 -40.00 -5.45
C ARG A 80 21.51 -39.59 -5.04
N GLY A 81 21.10 -39.98 -3.84
CA GLY A 81 19.86 -39.55 -3.21
C GLY A 81 19.77 -38.04 -3.01
N ILE A 82 20.78 -37.43 -2.41
CA ILE A 82 20.85 -35.96 -2.25
C ILE A 82 20.88 -35.27 -3.62
N SER A 83 21.64 -35.79 -4.59
CA SER A 83 21.66 -35.27 -5.96
C SER A 83 20.29 -35.37 -6.64
N ALA A 84 19.55 -36.47 -6.47
CA ALA A 84 18.18 -36.62 -6.98
C ALA A 84 17.22 -35.61 -6.31
N LEU A 85 17.38 -35.36 -5.00
CA LEU A 85 16.66 -34.31 -4.30
C LEU A 85 16.92 -32.94 -4.93
N THR A 86 18.18 -32.59 -5.25
CA THR A 86 18.49 -31.31 -5.92
C THR A 86 17.90 -31.17 -7.34
N LYS A 87 17.46 -32.27 -7.95
CA LYS A 87 16.79 -32.29 -9.26
C LYS A 87 15.26 -32.28 -9.14
N GLY A 88 14.72 -32.33 -7.93
CA GLY A 88 13.28 -32.49 -7.69
C GLY A 88 12.77 -33.92 -7.96
N GLU A 89 13.67 -34.90 -8.10
CA GLU A 89 13.32 -36.30 -8.34
C GLU A 89 13.02 -37.02 -7.00
N LEU A 90 11.99 -36.55 -6.28
CA LEU A 90 11.76 -36.88 -4.87
C LEU A 90 11.63 -38.40 -4.60
N GLU A 91 10.89 -39.14 -5.43
CA GLU A 91 10.75 -40.60 -5.27
C GLU A 91 12.07 -41.35 -5.51
N LEU A 92 12.89 -40.89 -6.47
CA LEU A 92 14.23 -41.44 -6.69
C LEU A 92 15.16 -41.11 -5.52
N ALA A 93 15.05 -39.91 -4.96
CA ALA A 93 15.79 -39.53 -3.76
C ALA A 93 15.45 -40.48 -2.60
N VAL A 94 14.16 -40.69 -2.30
CA VAL A 94 13.72 -41.63 -1.25
C VAL A 94 14.25 -43.03 -1.51
N LYS A 95 14.19 -43.51 -2.76
CA LYS A 95 14.70 -44.83 -3.14
C LYS A 95 16.21 -44.96 -2.90
N TYR A 96 17.02 -44.06 -3.45
CA TYR A 96 18.48 -44.17 -3.33
C TYR A 96 18.96 -44.05 -1.88
N ILE A 97 18.32 -43.19 -1.09
CA ILE A 97 18.64 -43.06 0.33
C ILE A 97 18.16 -44.29 1.12
N SER A 98 17.04 -44.90 0.74
CA SER A 98 16.58 -46.18 1.31
C SER A 98 17.55 -47.31 1.02
N ASP A 99 18.06 -47.41 -0.21
CA ASP A 99 19.06 -48.39 -0.63
C ASP A 99 20.37 -48.21 0.17
N SER A 100 20.79 -46.96 0.37
CA SER A 100 21.94 -46.61 1.21
C SER A 100 21.74 -47.06 2.66
N ARG A 101 20.60 -46.72 3.27
CA ARG A 101 20.23 -47.11 4.64
C ARG A 101 20.24 -48.63 4.82
N GLU A 102 19.66 -49.38 3.89
CA GLU A 102 19.61 -50.85 3.97
C GLU A 102 21.00 -51.47 3.81
N SER A 103 21.86 -50.88 2.96
CA SER A 103 23.25 -51.29 2.80
C SER A 103 24.05 -51.10 4.09
N PHE A 104 23.93 -49.94 4.75
CA PHE A 104 24.58 -49.70 6.04
C PHE A 104 24.09 -50.64 7.14
N ARG A 105 22.77 -50.89 7.24
CA ARG A 105 22.21 -51.87 8.19
C ARG A 105 22.75 -53.28 7.94
N SER A 106 22.81 -53.70 6.68
CA SER A 106 23.33 -55.02 6.30
C SER A 106 24.82 -55.17 6.62
N ALA A 107 25.57 -54.06 6.64
CA ALA A 107 26.96 -53.99 7.08
C ALA A 107 27.11 -53.90 8.62
N GLY A 108 26.02 -53.87 9.38
CA GLY A 108 26.05 -53.72 10.84
C GLY A 108 26.39 -52.32 11.34
N ASN A 109 26.25 -51.30 10.48
CA ASN A 109 26.56 -49.91 10.79
C ASN A 109 25.27 -49.10 10.99
N ASP A 110 24.70 -49.24 12.20
CA ASP A 110 23.43 -48.60 12.55
C ASP A 110 23.52 -47.07 12.59
N PHE A 111 24.69 -46.51 12.89
CA PHE A 111 24.92 -45.07 12.93
C PHE A 111 24.84 -44.43 11.52
N ASP A 112 25.56 -44.97 10.55
CA ASP A 112 25.50 -44.47 9.17
C ASP A 112 24.13 -44.75 8.53
N ALA A 113 23.47 -45.84 8.92
CA ALA A 113 22.08 -46.09 8.54
C ALA A 113 21.12 -45.02 9.11
N ALA A 114 21.34 -44.56 10.35
CA ALA A 114 20.58 -43.45 10.93
C ALA A 114 20.86 -42.14 10.20
N GLN A 115 22.12 -41.83 9.86
CA GLN A 115 22.47 -40.65 9.05
C GLN A 115 21.79 -40.67 7.66
N ALA A 116 21.76 -41.83 7.00
CA ALA A 116 21.01 -42.01 5.77
C ALA A 116 19.52 -41.77 5.99
N THR A 117 18.96 -42.24 7.10
CA THR A 117 17.55 -42.04 7.44
C THR A 117 17.18 -40.55 7.57
N VAL A 118 18.06 -39.73 8.14
CA VAL A 118 17.86 -38.27 8.26
C VAL A 118 17.73 -37.60 6.88
N ALA A 119 18.53 -38.02 5.90
CA ALA A 119 18.48 -37.46 4.56
C ALA A 119 17.14 -37.73 3.82
N MET A 120 16.35 -38.70 4.28
CA MET A 120 15.02 -38.99 3.71
C MET A 120 13.91 -38.08 4.23
N LEU A 121 14.12 -37.40 5.36
CA LEU A 121 13.05 -36.63 6.02
C LEU A 121 12.48 -35.55 5.11
N ILE A 122 13.36 -34.80 4.46
CA ILE A 122 12.99 -33.71 3.54
C ILE A 122 12.22 -34.24 2.32
N PRO A 123 12.73 -35.19 1.51
CA PRO A 123 11.99 -35.68 0.35
C PRO A 123 10.67 -36.38 0.72
N LEU A 124 10.60 -37.10 1.85
CA LEU A 124 9.34 -37.69 2.32
C LEU A 124 8.32 -36.61 2.72
N ALA A 125 8.75 -35.56 3.40
CA ALA A 125 7.90 -34.43 3.76
C ALA A 125 7.40 -33.69 2.51
N LEU A 126 8.25 -33.46 1.51
CA LEU A 126 7.87 -32.83 0.23
C LEU A 126 6.92 -33.71 -0.60
N LEU A 127 6.94 -35.03 -0.43
CA LEU A 127 5.99 -35.97 -1.03
C LEU A 127 4.66 -36.08 -0.24
N GLY A 128 4.50 -35.34 0.86
CA GLY A 128 3.34 -35.46 1.75
C GLY A 128 3.31 -36.77 2.57
N ARG A 129 4.39 -37.56 2.56
CA ARG A 129 4.52 -38.83 3.31
C ARG A 129 4.95 -38.57 4.76
N TYR A 130 4.21 -37.70 5.46
CA TYR A 130 4.57 -37.18 6.78
C TYR A 130 4.71 -38.25 7.86
N GLU A 131 3.88 -39.30 7.84
CA GLU A 131 3.98 -40.40 8.80
C GLU A 131 5.26 -41.21 8.60
N GLU A 132 5.64 -41.45 7.36
CA GLU A 132 6.89 -42.15 7.05
C GLU A 132 8.10 -41.30 7.41
N ALA A 133 8.05 -40.00 7.14
CA ALA A 133 9.08 -39.06 7.57
C ALA A 133 9.21 -39.03 9.10
N SER A 134 8.09 -38.91 9.83
CA SER A 134 8.09 -38.85 11.29
C SER A 134 8.60 -40.13 11.91
N GLY A 135 8.15 -41.30 11.43
CA GLY A 135 8.64 -42.60 11.89
C GLY A 135 10.13 -42.81 11.60
N ALA A 136 10.59 -42.39 10.41
CA ALA A 136 12.02 -42.40 10.07
C ALA A 136 12.84 -41.51 11.00
N GLY A 137 12.35 -40.30 11.29
CA GLY A 137 13.01 -39.34 12.17
C GLY A 137 13.10 -39.84 13.61
N ILE A 138 12.00 -40.36 14.17
CA ILE A 138 11.97 -40.92 15.54
C ILE A 138 12.93 -42.12 15.64
N SER A 139 12.93 -43.02 14.66
CA SER A 139 13.85 -44.16 14.66
C SER A 139 15.32 -43.73 14.58
N ALA A 140 15.63 -42.68 13.81
CA ALA A 140 16.98 -42.13 13.75
C ALA A 140 17.36 -41.44 15.07
N LEU A 141 16.44 -40.69 15.68
CA LEU A 141 16.63 -40.00 16.95
C LEU A 141 17.04 -40.98 18.06
N GLU A 142 16.37 -42.13 18.18
CA GLU A 142 16.71 -43.17 19.17
C GLU A 142 18.16 -43.67 19.03
N VAL A 143 18.67 -43.78 17.81
CA VAL A 143 20.05 -44.19 17.55
C VAL A 143 21.03 -43.12 18.01
N PHE A 144 20.81 -41.85 17.61
CA PHE A 144 21.72 -40.76 18.00
C PHE A 144 21.70 -40.47 19.51
N GLU A 145 20.55 -40.62 20.17
CA GLU A 145 20.46 -40.51 21.64
C GLU A 145 21.25 -41.61 22.35
N LYS A 146 21.21 -42.85 21.83
CA LYS A 146 21.96 -43.97 22.39
C LYS A 146 23.48 -43.78 22.24
N GLU A 147 23.91 -43.23 21.11
CA GLU A 147 25.32 -42.94 20.83
C GLU A 147 25.81 -41.62 21.48
N GLY A 148 24.91 -40.82 22.05
CA GLY A 148 25.23 -39.55 22.70
C GLY A 148 25.55 -38.41 21.74
N ASP A 149 25.11 -38.48 20.48
CA ASP A 149 25.28 -37.42 19.48
C ASP A 149 24.13 -36.40 19.59
N ASP A 150 24.26 -35.50 20.58
CA ASP A 150 23.27 -34.45 20.84
C ASP A 150 23.10 -33.46 19.66
N VAL A 151 24.12 -33.29 18.80
CA VAL A 151 24.04 -32.42 17.62
C VAL A 151 23.14 -33.05 16.57
N ALA A 152 23.35 -34.32 16.24
CA ALA A 152 22.51 -35.05 15.29
C ALA A 152 21.07 -35.20 15.80
N ALA A 153 20.90 -35.52 17.09
CA ALA A 153 19.60 -35.60 17.74
C ALA A 153 18.84 -34.26 17.65
N GLY A 154 19.48 -33.14 17.97
CA GLY A 154 18.86 -31.81 17.88
C GLY A 154 18.42 -31.43 16.47
N LYS A 155 19.22 -31.76 15.44
CA LYS A 155 18.86 -31.51 14.03
C LYS A 155 17.63 -32.30 13.61
N ILE A 156 17.50 -33.54 14.08
CA ILE A 156 16.33 -34.38 13.80
C ILE A 156 15.10 -33.82 14.49
N GLU A 157 15.21 -33.40 15.74
CA GLU A 157 14.12 -32.75 16.47
C GLU A 157 13.66 -31.47 15.76
N MET A 158 14.55 -30.63 15.22
CA MET A 158 14.15 -29.49 14.38
C MET A 158 13.38 -29.95 13.13
N ASN A 159 13.88 -30.96 12.41
CA ASN A 159 13.18 -31.49 11.23
C ASN A 159 11.80 -32.07 11.59
N LEU A 160 11.69 -32.80 12.71
CA LEU A 160 10.43 -33.33 13.23
C LEU A 160 9.48 -32.20 13.66
N SER A 161 10.01 -31.11 14.22
CA SER A 161 9.25 -29.88 14.51
C SER A 161 8.63 -29.32 13.23
N ASN A 162 9.43 -29.15 12.17
CA ASN A 162 8.98 -28.63 10.90
C ASN A 162 7.96 -29.56 10.21
N ILE A 163 8.17 -30.88 10.27
CA ILE A 163 7.21 -31.88 9.75
C ILE A 163 5.89 -31.84 10.52
N ALA A 164 5.94 -31.82 11.86
CA ALA A 164 4.75 -31.73 12.70
C ALA A 164 3.97 -30.43 12.43
N SER A 165 4.67 -29.30 12.31
CA SER A 165 4.05 -28.01 11.98
C SER A 165 3.40 -28.02 10.60
N ARG A 166 4.02 -28.61 9.57
CA ARG A 166 3.42 -28.78 8.23
C ARG A 166 2.16 -29.66 8.24
N LYS A 167 2.05 -30.57 9.20
CA LYS A 167 0.86 -31.43 9.39
C LYS A 167 -0.26 -30.72 10.18
N GLY A 168 0.02 -29.55 10.78
CA GLY A 168 -0.89 -28.84 11.69
C GLY A 168 -0.73 -29.20 13.17
N ASP A 169 0.07 -30.22 13.52
CA ASP A 169 0.30 -30.59 14.92
C ASP A 169 1.32 -29.67 15.59
N HIS A 170 0.94 -28.41 15.78
CA HIS A 170 1.81 -27.35 16.29
C HIS A 170 2.22 -27.56 17.74
N ARG A 171 1.45 -28.34 18.53
CA ARG A 171 1.83 -28.71 19.91
C ARG A 171 2.94 -29.74 19.92
N LEU A 172 2.86 -30.75 19.06
CA LEU A 172 3.95 -31.70 18.88
C LEU A 172 5.20 -31.01 18.30
N ALA A 173 5.00 -30.10 17.34
CA ALA A 173 6.07 -29.27 16.81
C ALA A 173 6.78 -28.48 17.92
N GLU A 174 6.03 -27.81 18.81
CA GLU A 174 6.61 -27.07 19.92
C GLU A 174 7.44 -27.97 20.83
N SER A 175 6.97 -29.18 21.12
CA SER A 175 7.70 -30.15 21.95
C SER A 175 9.07 -30.48 21.34
N PHE A 176 9.10 -30.78 20.03
CA PHE A 176 10.35 -31.06 19.33
C PHE A 176 11.27 -29.83 19.24
N GLY A 177 10.73 -28.66 18.88
CA GLY A 177 11.50 -27.42 18.80
C GLY A 177 12.12 -27.00 20.14
N ARG A 178 11.39 -27.16 21.25
CA ARG A 178 11.93 -26.92 22.60
C ARG A 178 13.01 -27.92 22.99
N SER A 179 12.85 -29.19 22.62
CA SER A 179 13.86 -30.22 22.85
C SER A 179 15.16 -29.88 22.13
N ALA A 180 15.08 -29.57 20.83
CA ALA A 180 16.22 -29.18 20.02
C ALA A 180 16.95 -27.95 20.58
N LEU A 181 16.20 -26.89 20.91
CA LEU A 181 16.74 -25.67 21.51
C LEU A 181 17.47 -25.96 22.83
N GLY A 182 16.88 -26.82 23.68
CA GLY A 182 17.48 -27.26 24.94
C GLY A 182 18.80 -28.01 24.73
N ARG A 183 18.88 -28.88 23.71
CA ARG A 183 20.12 -29.59 23.34
C ARG A 183 21.20 -28.61 22.92
N PHE A 184 20.95 -27.78 21.90
CA PHE A 184 21.95 -26.85 21.36
C PHE A 184 22.44 -25.85 22.41
N THR A 185 21.55 -25.40 23.29
CA THR A 185 21.92 -24.53 24.43
C THR A 185 22.89 -25.23 25.38
N ARG A 186 22.63 -26.50 25.73
CA ARG A 186 23.45 -27.28 26.67
C ARG A 186 24.83 -27.62 26.11
N ILE A 187 24.93 -27.90 24.82
CA ILE A 187 26.21 -28.25 24.17
C ILE A 187 27.00 -27.03 23.68
N GLY A 188 26.40 -25.82 23.69
CA GLY A 188 27.08 -24.58 23.33
C GLY A 188 27.19 -24.32 21.82
N GLU A 189 26.33 -24.95 21.01
CA GLU A 189 26.31 -24.80 19.54
C GLU A 189 25.50 -23.56 19.14
N ALA A 190 26.14 -22.39 19.09
CA ALA A 190 25.48 -21.09 18.91
C ALA A 190 24.68 -20.96 17.60
N GLN A 191 25.23 -21.44 16.48
CA GLN A 191 24.57 -21.37 15.17
C GLN A 191 23.31 -22.25 15.13
N TRP A 192 23.40 -23.49 15.63
CA TRP A 192 22.25 -24.40 15.71
C TRP A 192 21.19 -23.93 16.72
N ARG A 193 21.63 -23.34 17.83
CA ARG A 193 20.71 -22.69 18.77
C ARG A 193 19.93 -21.58 18.07
N THR A 194 20.59 -20.74 17.28
CA THR A 194 19.95 -19.63 16.54
C THR A 194 18.86 -20.14 15.59
N LEU A 195 19.15 -21.20 14.83
CA LEU A 195 18.16 -21.82 13.93
C LEU A 195 16.99 -22.44 14.72
N ALA A 196 17.27 -23.13 15.83
CA ALA A 196 16.22 -23.70 16.68
C ALA A 196 15.34 -22.65 17.37
N GLU A 197 15.90 -21.49 17.74
CA GLU A 197 15.13 -20.35 18.24
C GLU A 197 14.16 -19.82 17.18
N ASN A 198 14.63 -19.69 15.92
CA ASN A 198 13.80 -19.26 14.80
C ASN A 198 12.66 -20.26 14.48
N ASP A 199 12.97 -21.56 14.39
CA ASP A 199 11.98 -22.60 14.11
C ASP A 199 10.93 -22.73 15.23
N LEU A 200 11.36 -22.60 16.49
CA LEU A 200 10.44 -22.55 17.63
C LEU A 200 9.56 -21.29 17.56
N ALA A 201 10.12 -20.14 17.17
CA ALA A 201 9.36 -18.91 17.02
C ALA A 201 8.28 -19.04 15.93
N ASN A 202 8.60 -19.64 14.78
CA ASN A 202 7.63 -19.97 13.72
C ASN A 202 6.47 -20.81 14.28
N THR A 203 6.79 -21.86 15.04
CA THR A 203 5.78 -22.73 15.67
C THR A 203 4.91 -21.97 16.69
N LEU A 204 5.52 -21.06 17.46
CA LEU A 204 4.78 -20.21 18.40
C LEU A 204 3.85 -19.22 17.69
N VAL A 205 4.18 -18.76 16.48
CA VAL A 205 3.28 -17.96 15.64
C VAL A 205 2.05 -18.78 15.24
N GLU A 206 2.23 -20.02 14.78
CA GLU A 206 1.09 -20.90 14.43
C GLU A 206 0.20 -21.23 15.64
N LEU A 207 0.78 -21.29 16.84
CA LEU A 207 0.04 -21.41 18.11
C LEU A 207 -0.57 -20.09 18.60
N ASN A 208 -0.48 -19.02 17.80
CA ASN A 208 -0.91 -17.66 18.13
C ASN A 208 -0.28 -17.06 19.40
N ARG A 209 0.91 -17.54 19.81
CA ARG A 209 1.68 -17.07 20.99
C ARG A 209 2.66 -15.97 20.59
N PHE A 210 2.13 -14.88 20.03
CA PHE A 210 2.91 -13.84 19.36
C PHE A 210 3.97 -13.14 20.23
N ARG A 211 3.71 -12.92 21.52
CA ARG A 211 4.70 -12.30 22.43
C ARG A 211 5.91 -13.20 22.65
N GLU A 212 5.66 -14.51 22.80
CA GLU A 212 6.74 -15.47 22.97
C GLU A 212 7.51 -15.64 21.66
N ALA A 213 6.80 -15.73 20.53
CA ALA A 213 7.42 -15.78 19.21
C ALA A 213 8.32 -14.56 18.96
N GLU A 214 7.83 -13.34 19.18
CA GLU A 214 8.61 -12.09 19.03
C GLU A 214 9.87 -12.12 19.92
N SER A 215 9.74 -12.54 21.17
CA SER A 215 10.90 -12.66 22.06
C SER A 215 11.93 -13.68 21.55
N GLN A 216 11.52 -14.77 20.91
CA GLN A 216 12.45 -15.75 20.35
C GLN A 216 13.08 -15.24 19.06
N TYR A 217 12.32 -14.62 18.16
CA TYR A 217 12.87 -14.01 16.95
C TYR A 217 13.91 -12.94 17.27
N LEU A 218 13.67 -12.06 18.25
CA LEU A 218 14.62 -11.00 18.60
C LEU A 218 15.94 -11.58 19.16
N LYS A 219 15.88 -12.68 19.92
CA LYS A 219 17.09 -13.39 20.39
C LYS A 219 17.83 -14.04 19.23
N ALA A 220 17.09 -14.73 18.35
CA ALA A 220 17.65 -15.36 17.17
C ALA A 220 18.31 -14.30 16.26
N LEU A 221 17.69 -13.13 16.10
CA LEU A 221 18.21 -12.04 15.27
C LEU A 221 19.52 -11.48 15.82
N ASP A 222 19.59 -11.21 17.12
CA ASP A 222 20.81 -10.75 17.79
C ASP A 222 21.94 -11.78 17.67
N SER A 223 21.62 -13.06 17.88
CA SER A 223 22.55 -14.17 17.72
C SER A 223 23.04 -14.30 16.26
N ALA A 224 22.13 -14.25 15.28
CA ALA A 224 22.47 -14.32 13.86
C ALA A 224 23.39 -13.16 13.41
N LEU A 225 23.14 -11.95 13.90
CA LEU A 225 24.00 -10.78 13.67
C LEU A 225 25.40 -10.99 14.25
N SER A 226 25.48 -11.49 15.48
CA SER A 226 26.76 -11.73 16.16
C SER A 226 27.60 -12.83 15.51
N GLU A 227 26.94 -13.84 14.95
CA GLU A 227 27.56 -14.99 14.28
C GLU A 227 27.79 -14.75 12.77
N GLY A 228 27.36 -13.60 12.23
CA GLY A 228 27.51 -13.28 10.80
C GLY A 228 26.64 -14.12 9.86
N MET A 229 25.49 -14.62 10.35
CA MET A 229 24.58 -15.51 9.62
C MET A 229 23.61 -14.71 8.73
N SER A 230 24.12 -14.05 7.68
CA SER A 230 23.34 -13.09 6.87
C SER A 230 22.05 -13.65 6.24
N VAL A 231 22.02 -14.93 5.85
CA VAL A 231 20.80 -15.55 5.28
C VAL A 231 19.77 -15.78 6.38
N THR A 232 20.19 -16.33 7.51
CA THR A 232 19.32 -16.54 8.69
C THR A 232 18.82 -15.22 9.26
N GLU A 233 19.64 -14.16 9.25
CA GLU A 233 19.21 -12.81 9.58
C GLU A 233 18.04 -12.37 8.68
N ALA A 234 18.14 -12.58 7.37
CA ALA A 234 17.08 -12.24 6.42
C ALA A 234 15.81 -13.06 6.65
N GLU A 235 15.93 -14.35 6.95
CA GLU A 235 14.79 -15.23 7.29
C GLU A 235 14.08 -14.75 8.56
N ILE A 236 14.83 -14.43 9.62
CA ILE A 236 14.26 -13.94 10.89
C ILE A 236 13.60 -12.57 10.70
N GLU A 237 14.21 -11.68 9.90
CA GLU A 237 13.58 -10.41 9.54
C GLU A 237 12.24 -10.63 8.81
N ALA A 238 12.18 -11.53 7.82
CA ALA A 238 10.91 -11.84 7.15
C ALA A 238 9.84 -12.33 8.13
N CYS A 239 10.19 -13.24 9.04
CA CYS A 239 9.29 -13.73 10.07
C CYS A 239 8.80 -12.64 11.04
N LEU A 240 9.68 -11.72 11.46
CA LEU A 240 9.31 -10.54 12.24
C LEU A 240 8.37 -9.62 11.46
N GLY A 241 8.58 -9.48 10.16
CA GLY A 241 7.71 -8.73 9.26
C GLY A 241 6.29 -9.29 9.20
N ASN A 242 6.17 -10.61 9.03
CA ASN A 242 4.89 -11.31 9.05
C ASN A 242 4.18 -11.16 10.41
N LEU A 243 4.91 -11.31 11.52
CA LEU A 243 4.37 -11.12 12.87
C LEU A 243 3.87 -9.69 13.12
N ALA A 244 4.64 -8.70 12.67
CA ALA A 244 4.26 -7.29 12.75
C ALA A 244 2.97 -7.00 11.95
N THR A 245 2.79 -7.64 10.79
CA THR A 245 1.57 -7.55 9.98
C THR A 245 0.33 -8.01 10.75
N PHE A 246 0.39 -9.17 11.43
CA PHE A 246 -0.74 -9.65 12.24
C PHE A 246 -1.11 -8.70 13.37
N ARG A 247 -0.12 -8.00 13.92
CA ARG A 247 -0.28 -7.03 15.02
C ARG A 247 -0.65 -5.63 14.54
N GLY A 248 -0.87 -5.43 13.24
CA GLY A 248 -1.23 -4.14 12.65
C GLY A 248 -0.08 -3.13 12.61
N ARG A 249 1.17 -3.56 12.78
CA ARG A 249 2.38 -2.73 12.74
C ARG A 249 2.96 -2.73 11.32
N TYR A 250 2.23 -2.15 10.38
CA TYR A 250 2.54 -2.27 8.94
C TYR A 250 3.83 -1.58 8.51
N ASP A 251 4.21 -0.48 9.16
CA ASP A 251 5.46 0.22 8.86
C ASP A 251 6.68 -0.63 9.27
N GLU A 252 6.63 -1.22 10.46
CA GLU A 252 7.64 -2.15 10.96
C GLU A 252 7.72 -3.39 10.06
N ALA A 253 6.56 -3.92 9.67
CA ALA A 253 6.48 -5.08 8.78
C ALA A 253 7.18 -4.85 7.43
N LEU A 254 6.87 -3.74 6.76
CA LEU A 254 7.50 -3.37 5.49
C LEU A 254 9.01 -3.11 5.64
N LYS A 255 9.45 -2.52 6.75
CA LYS A 255 10.88 -2.30 7.03
C LYS A 255 11.65 -3.61 7.19
N TYR A 256 11.08 -4.60 7.87
CA TYR A 256 11.71 -5.91 8.00
C TYR A 256 11.76 -6.66 6.67
N LEU A 257 10.64 -6.70 5.94
CA LEU A 257 10.56 -7.41 4.67
C LEU A 257 11.46 -6.78 3.59
N GLU A 258 11.56 -5.46 3.50
CA GLU A 258 12.46 -4.82 2.53
C GLU A 258 13.94 -5.08 2.86
N ARG A 259 14.32 -5.17 4.15
CA ARG A 259 15.68 -5.56 4.56
C ARG A 259 15.98 -7.00 4.20
N SER A 260 15.03 -7.91 4.49
CA SER A 260 15.09 -9.32 4.14
C SER A 260 15.22 -9.54 2.63
N ARG A 261 14.32 -8.94 1.84
CA ARG A 261 14.31 -9.00 0.37
C ARG A 261 15.65 -8.56 -0.22
N ARG A 262 16.22 -7.42 0.24
CA ARG A 262 17.52 -6.93 -0.23
C ARG A 262 18.66 -7.89 0.07
N LYS A 263 18.63 -8.58 1.22
CA LYS A 263 19.64 -9.59 1.58
C LYS A 263 19.54 -10.82 0.69
N PHE A 264 18.32 -11.31 0.43
CA PHE A 264 18.10 -12.43 -0.49
C PHE A 264 18.48 -12.09 -1.93
N GLU A 265 18.19 -10.87 -2.39
CA GLU A 265 18.60 -10.37 -3.70
C GLU A 265 20.13 -10.32 -3.83
N LYS A 266 20.83 -9.74 -2.85
CA LYS A 266 22.30 -9.72 -2.80
C LYS A 266 22.93 -11.11 -2.72
N SER A 267 22.20 -12.07 -2.18
CA SER A 267 22.63 -13.47 -2.05
C SER A 267 22.22 -14.33 -3.25
N GLU A 268 21.65 -13.74 -4.30
CA GLU A 268 21.18 -14.42 -5.51
C GLU A 268 20.20 -15.58 -5.20
N MET A 269 19.27 -15.37 -4.25
CA MET A 269 18.26 -16.35 -3.83
C MET A 269 16.86 -16.01 -4.38
N PRO A 270 16.57 -16.25 -5.68
CA PRO A 270 15.36 -15.76 -6.33
C PRO A 270 14.05 -16.30 -5.74
N HIS A 271 14.06 -17.51 -5.18
CA HIS A 271 12.88 -18.08 -4.50
C HIS A 271 12.55 -17.30 -3.22
N GLN A 272 13.54 -16.99 -2.37
CA GLN A 272 13.32 -16.22 -1.15
C GLN A 272 12.98 -14.76 -1.46
N THR A 273 13.60 -14.17 -2.48
CA THR A 273 13.22 -12.83 -2.96
C THR A 273 11.74 -12.79 -3.38
N ALA A 274 11.28 -13.77 -4.16
CA ALA A 274 9.89 -13.84 -4.60
C ALA A 274 8.90 -14.07 -3.43
N ILE A 275 9.28 -14.84 -2.41
CA ILE A 275 8.48 -15.05 -1.20
C ILE A 275 8.37 -13.75 -0.37
N ALA A 276 9.49 -13.04 -0.17
CA ALA A 276 9.48 -11.76 0.52
C ALA A 276 8.64 -10.70 -0.24
N GLU A 277 8.68 -10.70 -1.57
CA GLU A 277 7.81 -9.87 -2.41
C GLU A 277 6.33 -10.24 -2.26
N LEU A 278 5.99 -11.54 -2.25
CA LEU A 278 4.64 -12.00 -1.98
C LEU A 278 4.13 -11.50 -0.62
N GLU A 279 4.94 -11.56 0.43
CA GLU A 279 4.62 -11.08 1.78
C GLU A 279 4.43 -9.56 1.84
N MET A 280 5.28 -8.80 1.15
CA MET A 280 5.10 -7.35 1.01
C MET A 280 3.79 -7.01 0.29
N ALA A 281 3.43 -7.77 -0.74
CA ALA A 281 2.20 -7.57 -1.50
C ALA A 281 0.93 -7.84 -0.67
N GLU A 282 0.99 -8.77 0.30
CA GLU A 282 -0.10 -9.02 1.25
C GLU A 282 -0.34 -7.83 2.19
N ILE A 283 0.74 -7.13 2.58
CA ILE A 283 0.63 -5.87 3.33
C ILE A 283 0.03 -4.80 2.44
N TYR A 284 0.49 -4.65 1.20
CA TYR A 284 -0.08 -3.69 0.25
C TYR A 284 -1.57 -3.92 0.01
N LEU A 285 -2.02 -5.17 -0.10
CA LEU A 285 -3.46 -5.50 -0.14
C LEU A 285 -4.21 -5.05 1.11
N THR A 286 -3.58 -5.15 2.28
CA THR A 286 -4.17 -4.76 3.56
C THR A 286 -4.22 -3.24 3.72
N LEU A 287 -3.27 -2.52 3.13
CA LEU A 287 -3.21 -1.06 3.03
C LEU A 287 -4.03 -0.50 1.86
N ASN A 288 -4.71 -1.34 1.08
CA ASN A 288 -5.45 -0.98 -0.14
C ASN A 288 -4.61 -0.31 -1.25
N LEU A 289 -3.32 -0.67 -1.32
CA LEU A 289 -2.39 -0.31 -2.39
C LEU A 289 -2.49 -1.35 -3.53
N LEU A 290 -3.61 -1.31 -4.26
CA LEU A 290 -4.02 -2.39 -5.16
C LEU A 290 -3.17 -2.50 -6.42
N GLU A 291 -2.66 -1.39 -6.96
CA GLU A 291 -1.83 -1.42 -8.18
C GLU A 291 -0.44 -1.99 -7.89
N GLU A 292 0.11 -1.61 -6.74
CA GLU A 292 1.38 -2.10 -6.20
C GLU A 292 1.30 -3.59 -5.92
N ALA A 293 0.26 -4.01 -5.19
CA ALA A 293 0.02 -5.41 -4.92
C ALA A 293 -0.15 -6.21 -6.22
N LEU A 294 -0.86 -5.67 -7.23
CA LEU A 294 -1.07 -6.36 -8.50
C LEU A 294 0.25 -6.59 -9.24
N THR A 295 1.12 -5.59 -9.28
CA THR A 295 2.42 -5.70 -9.94
C THR A 295 3.27 -6.77 -9.24
N MET A 296 3.38 -6.67 -7.92
CA MET A 296 4.23 -7.54 -7.12
C MET A 296 3.72 -8.99 -7.13
N LEU A 297 2.41 -9.21 -6.99
CA LEU A 297 1.80 -10.54 -7.04
C LEU A 297 1.94 -11.20 -8.41
N ASN A 298 1.82 -10.46 -9.52
CA ASN A 298 2.02 -11.03 -10.85
C ASN A 298 3.49 -11.46 -11.05
N SER A 299 4.44 -10.62 -10.61
CA SER A 299 5.88 -10.93 -10.67
C SER A 299 6.21 -12.17 -9.82
N ALA A 300 5.75 -12.19 -8.57
CA ALA A 300 5.96 -13.29 -7.65
C ALA A 300 5.31 -14.58 -8.17
N ALA A 301 4.04 -14.55 -8.59
CA ALA A 301 3.35 -15.73 -9.13
C ALA A 301 4.07 -16.31 -10.35
N LYS A 302 4.56 -15.46 -11.26
CA LYS A 302 5.33 -15.91 -12.42
C LYS A 302 6.64 -16.57 -12.00
N THR A 303 7.42 -15.91 -11.14
CA THR A 303 8.72 -16.41 -10.67
C THR A 303 8.57 -17.74 -9.92
N LEU A 304 7.57 -17.84 -9.03
CA LEU A 304 7.27 -19.06 -8.27
C LEU A 304 6.81 -20.20 -9.19
N SER A 305 6.05 -19.88 -10.24
CA SER A 305 5.67 -20.86 -11.27
C SER A 305 6.86 -21.37 -12.08
N ASP A 306 7.75 -20.47 -12.53
CA ASP A 306 8.99 -20.82 -13.24
C ASP A 306 9.90 -21.71 -12.37
N LEU A 307 9.90 -21.48 -11.05
CA LEU A 307 10.61 -22.27 -10.05
C LEU A 307 9.88 -23.54 -9.59
N LYS A 308 8.65 -23.77 -10.06
CA LYS A 308 7.78 -24.90 -9.71
C LYS A 308 7.45 -25.01 -8.21
N LEU A 309 7.36 -23.86 -7.53
CA LEU A 309 6.96 -23.75 -6.13
C LEU A 309 5.43 -23.63 -6.06
N GLN A 310 4.73 -24.77 -6.10
CA GLN A 310 3.27 -24.82 -6.30
C GLN A 310 2.47 -24.18 -5.16
N GLY A 311 2.87 -24.40 -3.89
CA GLY A 311 2.16 -23.84 -2.74
C GLY A 311 2.27 -22.32 -2.67
N GLU A 312 3.46 -21.79 -2.91
CA GLU A 312 3.74 -20.36 -2.95
C GLU A 312 3.10 -19.69 -4.18
N GLU A 313 3.11 -20.35 -5.35
CA GLU A 313 2.35 -19.90 -6.52
C GLU A 313 0.85 -19.83 -6.20
N ALA A 314 0.29 -20.87 -5.57
CA ALA A 314 -1.11 -20.90 -5.18
C ALA A 314 -1.46 -19.76 -4.22
N ARG A 315 -0.61 -19.48 -3.24
CA ARG A 315 -0.76 -18.34 -2.30
C ARG A 315 -0.74 -16.99 -3.03
N ALA A 316 0.17 -16.80 -3.97
CA ALA A 316 0.19 -15.59 -4.80
C ALA A 316 -1.11 -15.44 -5.61
N ARG A 317 -1.63 -16.54 -6.16
CA ARG A 317 -2.91 -16.55 -6.90
C ARG A 317 -4.13 -16.32 -6.01
N THR A 318 -4.17 -16.86 -4.79
CA THR A 318 -5.23 -16.56 -3.81
C THR A 318 -5.27 -15.06 -3.51
N ASN A 319 -4.10 -14.44 -3.33
CA ASN A 319 -4.00 -13.00 -3.13
C ASN A 319 -4.39 -12.19 -4.37
N LEU A 320 -4.07 -12.63 -5.58
CA LEU A 320 -4.62 -12.04 -6.82
C LEU A 320 -6.14 -12.14 -6.87
N GLY A 321 -6.72 -13.26 -6.42
CA GLY A 321 -8.17 -13.42 -6.26
C GLY A 321 -8.75 -12.34 -5.34
N ARG A 322 -8.19 -12.20 -4.13
CA ARG A 322 -8.58 -11.16 -3.16
C ARG A 322 -8.45 -9.76 -3.76
N LEU A 323 -7.36 -9.48 -4.48
CA LEU A 323 -7.11 -8.22 -5.17
C LEU A 323 -8.21 -7.89 -6.17
N TYR A 324 -8.54 -8.83 -7.05
CA TYR A 324 -9.57 -8.62 -8.07
C TYR A 324 -10.97 -8.42 -7.47
N LEU A 325 -11.28 -9.01 -6.31
CA LEU A 325 -12.52 -8.70 -5.58
C LEU A 325 -12.56 -7.25 -5.08
N LEU A 326 -11.42 -6.71 -4.62
CA LEU A 326 -11.32 -5.31 -4.20
C LEU A 326 -11.48 -4.36 -5.39
N LEU A 327 -10.92 -4.71 -6.55
CA LEU A 327 -11.10 -3.99 -7.82
C LEU A 327 -12.51 -4.13 -8.44
N GLY A 328 -13.40 -4.94 -7.86
CA GLY A 328 -14.75 -5.16 -8.40
C GLY A 328 -14.77 -6.02 -9.68
N LEU A 329 -13.78 -6.90 -9.85
CA LEU A 329 -13.61 -7.80 -11.00
C LEU A 329 -13.82 -9.27 -10.58
N PRO A 330 -15.05 -9.69 -10.22
CA PRO A 330 -15.31 -11.01 -9.63
C PRO A 330 -14.98 -12.18 -10.57
N GLU A 331 -15.12 -12.00 -11.88
CA GLU A 331 -14.76 -13.04 -12.86
C GLU A 331 -13.25 -13.32 -12.87
N LYS A 332 -12.42 -12.28 -12.82
CA LYS A 332 -10.96 -12.43 -12.71
C LYS A 332 -10.57 -13.04 -11.38
N SER A 333 -11.26 -12.66 -10.29
CA SER A 333 -11.05 -13.30 -8.99
C SER A 333 -11.32 -14.80 -9.07
N ALA A 334 -12.48 -15.22 -9.59
CA ALA A 334 -12.84 -16.63 -9.66
C ALA A 334 -11.82 -17.44 -10.47
N LEU A 335 -11.27 -16.87 -11.55
CA LEU A 335 -10.24 -17.52 -12.36
C LEU A 335 -8.94 -17.77 -11.57
N GLU A 336 -8.44 -16.80 -10.81
CA GLU A 336 -7.23 -17.00 -10.02
C GLU A 336 -7.46 -17.93 -8.81
N LEU A 337 -8.66 -17.90 -8.22
CA LEU A 337 -9.02 -18.81 -7.13
C LEU A 337 -9.13 -20.26 -7.59
N ASP A 338 -9.68 -20.53 -8.79
CA ASP A 338 -9.74 -21.89 -9.37
C ASP A 338 -8.34 -22.46 -9.65
N ARG A 339 -7.42 -21.60 -10.13
CA ARG A 339 -6.01 -21.98 -10.31
C ARG A 339 -5.34 -22.29 -8.98
N ALA A 340 -5.56 -21.46 -7.96
CA ALA A 340 -5.02 -21.69 -6.62
C ALA A 340 -5.57 -22.99 -6.00
N GLU A 341 -6.87 -23.25 -6.10
CA GLU A 341 -7.51 -24.49 -5.62
C GLU A 341 -6.92 -25.72 -6.30
N THR A 342 -6.68 -25.65 -7.62
CA THR A 342 -6.04 -26.74 -8.38
C THR A 342 -4.63 -27.01 -7.87
N LEU A 343 -3.82 -25.97 -7.67
CA LEU A 343 -2.45 -26.11 -7.18
C LEU A 343 -2.41 -26.67 -5.75
N TYR A 344 -3.20 -26.13 -4.83
CA TYR A 344 -3.27 -26.65 -3.46
C TYR A 344 -3.84 -28.07 -3.39
N THR A 345 -4.78 -28.43 -4.28
CA THR A 345 -5.29 -29.80 -4.37
C THR A 345 -4.21 -30.77 -4.82
N ASN A 346 -3.39 -30.40 -5.81
CA ASN A 346 -2.26 -31.20 -6.26
C ASN A 346 -1.18 -31.36 -5.18
N GLU A 347 -0.96 -30.32 -4.37
CA GLU A 347 -0.03 -30.35 -3.23
C GLU A 347 -0.59 -31.12 -2.02
N GLY A 348 -1.92 -31.33 -1.95
CA GLY A 348 -2.59 -31.89 -0.77
C GLY A 348 -2.69 -30.90 0.41
N ASN A 349 -2.60 -29.59 0.13
CA ASN A 349 -2.55 -28.52 1.12
C ASN A 349 -3.96 -28.05 1.52
N SER A 350 -4.55 -28.69 2.54
CA SER A 350 -5.91 -28.37 3.03
C SER A 350 -6.04 -26.94 3.58
N THR A 351 -5.01 -26.44 4.26
CA THR A 351 -4.97 -25.07 4.81
C THR A 351 -5.03 -24.03 3.69
N GLY A 352 -4.26 -24.22 2.61
CA GLY A 352 -4.31 -23.37 1.42
C GLY A 352 -5.70 -23.35 0.77
N ARG A 353 -6.33 -24.52 0.60
CA ARG A 353 -7.71 -24.62 0.07
C ARG A 353 -8.73 -23.92 0.96
N ALA A 354 -8.55 -23.98 2.28
CA ALA A 354 -9.39 -23.25 3.22
C ALA A 354 -9.28 -21.72 3.05
N THR A 355 -8.10 -21.19 2.73
CA THR A 355 -7.94 -19.75 2.41
C THR A 355 -8.69 -19.34 1.14
N VAL A 356 -8.75 -20.21 0.12
CA VAL A 356 -9.55 -19.97 -1.09
C VAL A 356 -11.03 -19.82 -0.73
N LEU A 357 -11.57 -20.72 0.11
CA LEU A 357 -12.97 -20.66 0.56
C LEU A 357 -13.31 -19.38 1.32
N ILE A 358 -12.39 -18.84 2.13
CA ILE A 358 -12.59 -17.54 2.81
C ILE A 358 -12.77 -16.43 1.78
N VAL A 359 -11.94 -16.39 0.73
CA VAL A 359 -12.03 -15.36 -0.32
C VAL A 359 -13.33 -15.51 -1.12
N GLU A 360 -13.72 -16.74 -1.47
CA GLU A 360 -15.01 -17.02 -2.14
C GLU A 360 -16.22 -16.63 -1.28
N ALA A 361 -16.20 -16.96 0.02
CA ALA A 361 -17.25 -16.60 0.97
C ALA A 361 -17.42 -15.07 1.06
N LYS A 362 -16.30 -14.35 1.15
CA LYS A 362 -16.29 -12.88 1.10
C LYS A 362 -16.88 -12.33 -0.21
N ALA A 363 -16.58 -12.96 -1.35
CA ALA A 363 -17.18 -12.58 -2.63
C ALA A 363 -18.70 -12.74 -2.62
N LYS A 364 -19.21 -13.84 -2.05
CA LYS A 364 -20.65 -14.11 -1.92
C LYS A 364 -21.37 -13.10 -1.02
N LEU A 365 -20.74 -12.70 0.09
CA LEU A 365 -21.29 -11.63 0.93
C LEU A 365 -21.38 -10.30 0.18
N LYS A 366 -20.31 -9.92 -0.54
CA LYS A 366 -20.28 -8.68 -1.32
C LYS A 366 -21.33 -8.66 -2.44
N SER A 367 -21.68 -9.83 -3.00
CA SER A 367 -22.75 -9.96 -4.00
C SER A 367 -24.16 -10.10 -3.41
N GLY A 368 -24.32 -10.02 -2.09
CA GLY A 368 -25.63 -10.14 -1.43
C GLY A 368 -26.17 -11.56 -1.31
N ALA A 369 -25.29 -12.58 -1.28
CA ALA A 369 -25.64 -13.99 -1.14
C ALA A 369 -25.09 -14.60 0.18
N PRO A 370 -25.61 -14.18 1.35
CA PRO A 370 -25.08 -14.59 2.66
C PRO A 370 -25.25 -16.10 2.94
N GLU A 371 -26.30 -16.75 2.44
CA GLU A 371 -26.50 -18.20 2.61
C GLU A 371 -25.46 -19.03 1.84
N GLU A 372 -25.10 -18.60 0.63
CA GLU A 372 -24.01 -19.24 -0.14
C GLU A 372 -22.66 -19.04 0.55
N SER A 373 -22.43 -17.86 1.14
CA SER A 373 -21.26 -17.63 1.99
C SER A 373 -21.21 -18.61 3.15
N LEU A 374 -22.32 -18.81 3.88
CA LEU A 374 -22.37 -19.77 4.99
C LEU A 374 -22.05 -21.19 4.53
N SER A 375 -22.57 -21.63 3.38
CA SER A 375 -22.28 -22.95 2.83
C SER A 375 -20.79 -23.15 2.50
N LEU A 376 -20.11 -22.12 2.01
CA LEU A 376 -18.65 -22.16 1.79
C LEU A 376 -17.88 -22.24 3.11
N LEU A 377 -18.33 -21.51 4.14
CA LEU A 377 -17.73 -21.54 5.47
C LEU A 377 -17.99 -22.86 6.21
N ASP A 378 -19.06 -23.58 5.88
CA ASP A 378 -19.28 -24.94 6.38
C ASP A 378 -18.29 -25.93 5.75
N ARG A 379 -18.07 -25.84 4.43
CA ARG A 379 -17.01 -26.61 3.74
C ARG A 379 -15.61 -26.30 4.27
N PHE A 380 -15.36 -25.06 4.65
CA PHE A 380 -14.11 -24.65 5.30
C PHE A 380 -13.89 -25.42 6.61
N LEU A 381 -14.93 -25.55 7.45
CA LEU A 381 -14.83 -26.30 8.70
C LEU A 381 -14.66 -27.81 8.48
N ASP A 382 -15.25 -28.36 7.41
CA ASP A 382 -15.02 -29.77 7.06
C ASP A 382 -13.57 -30.04 6.62
N LEU A 383 -12.87 -29.02 6.11
CA LEU A 383 -11.47 -29.11 5.66
C LEU A 383 -10.47 -28.92 6.81
N LEU A 384 -10.78 -28.09 7.80
CA LEU A 384 -9.90 -27.78 8.93
C LEU A 384 -10.48 -28.35 10.23
N ASN A 385 -9.89 -29.44 10.71
CA ASN A 385 -10.30 -30.12 11.96
C ASN A 385 -9.76 -29.46 13.24
N GLU A 386 -8.94 -28.41 13.14
CA GLU A 386 -8.27 -27.81 14.30
C GLU A 386 -9.00 -26.57 14.81
N SER A 387 -9.25 -26.53 16.12
CA SER A 387 -9.95 -25.44 16.79
C SER A 387 -9.14 -24.14 16.91
N ASP A 388 -7.81 -24.22 16.87
CA ASP A 388 -6.92 -23.12 17.29
C ASP A 388 -6.29 -22.32 16.12
N SER A 389 -6.70 -22.55 14.87
CA SER A 389 -6.12 -21.84 13.71
C SER A 389 -6.56 -20.37 13.65
N ARG A 390 -5.64 -19.46 13.31
CA ARG A 390 -5.95 -18.05 12.96
C ARG A 390 -7.05 -17.93 11.90
N LEU A 391 -7.11 -18.87 10.95
CA LEU A 391 -8.14 -18.88 9.90
C LEU A 391 -9.56 -19.05 10.48
N ASN A 392 -9.71 -19.69 11.65
CA ASN A 392 -11.00 -19.78 12.35
C ASN A 392 -11.50 -18.42 12.84
N LEU A 393 -10.58 -17.53 13.23
CA LEU A 393 -10.94 -16.17 13.63
C LEU A 393 -11.35 -15.33 12.42
N GLU A 394 -10.65 -15.48 11.29
CA GLU A 394 -10.96 -14.78 10.03
C GLU A 394 -12.32 -15.20 9.45
N GLN A 395 -12.60 -16.51 9.38
CA GLN A 395 -13.91 -16.98 8.90
C GLN A 395 -15.06 -16.56 9.82
N ALA A 396 -14.82 -16.47 11.14
CA ALA A 396 -15.84 -16.09 12.11
C ALA A 396 -16.37 -14.67 11.87
N ILE A 397 -15.55 -13.76 11.34
CA ILE A 397 -15.96 -12.43 10.90
C ILE A 397 -17.00 -12.55 9.78
N LEU A 398 -16.67 -13.29 8.72
CA LEU A 398 -17.54 -13.49 7.56
C LEU A 398 -18.83 -14.22 7.95
N ARG A 399 -18.74 -15.25 8.81
CA ARG A 399 -19.91 -15.98 9.32
C ARG A 399 -20.79 -15.07 10.18
N GLY A 400 -20.20 -14.26 11.04
CA GLY A 400 -20.91 -13.26 11.84
C GLY A 400 -21.66 -12.27 10.97
N GLU A 401 -21.00 -11.71 9.95
CA GLU A 401 -21.61 -10.80 8.98
C GLU A 401 -22.75 -11.45 8.19
N ALA A 402 -22.54 -12.68 7.69
CA ALA A 402 -23.56 -13.45 6.98
C ALA A 402 -24.80 -13.71 7.85
N LEU A 403 -24.60 -14.15 9.09
CA LEU A 403 -25.67 -14.40 10.05
C LEU A 403 -26.44 -13.13 10.40
N ARG A 404 -25.75 -11.99 10.53
CA ARG A 404 -26.38 -10.69 10.72
C ARG A 404 -27.26 -10.33 9.51
N ALA A 405 -26.76 -10.50 8.29
CA ALA A 405 -27.49 -10.18 7.06
C ALA A 405 -28.81 -10.97 6.93
N ILE A 406 -28.85 -12.22 7.40
CA ILE A 406 -30.07 -13.05 7.41
C ILE A 406 -30.91 -12.92 8.70
N GLY A 407 -30.58 -11.96 9.58
CA GLY A 407 -31.33 -11.65 10.80
C GLY A 407 -31.10 -12.61 11.98
N GLN A 408 -30.11 -13.50 11.93
CA GLN A 408 -29.75 -14.39 13.04
C GLN A 408 -28.80 -13.69 14.03
N LEU A 409 -29.29 -12.62 14.65
CA LEU A 409 -28.48 -11.69 15.46
C LEU A 409 -27.84 -12.36 16.68
N GLU A 410 -28.54 -13.22 17.41
CA GLU A 410 -27.98 -13.91 18.60
C GLU A 410 -26.78 -14.79 18.25
N LYS A 411 -26.89 -15.55 17.15
CA LYS A 411 -25.80 -16.45 16.71
C LYS A 411 -24.62 -15.64 16.17
N SER A 412 -24.90 -14.60 15.40
CA SER A 412 -23.89 -13.66 14.91
C SER A 412 -23.10 -13.06 16.06
N GLU A 413 -23.81 -12.55 17.08
CA GLU A 413 -23.19 -11.94 18.27
C GLU A 413 -22.31 -12.94 19.03
N SER A 414 -22.81 -14.16 19.26
CA SER A 414 -22.05 -15.20 19.97
C SER A 414 -20.72 -15.53 19.29
N ILE A 415 -20.75 -15.72 17.97
CA ILE A 415 -19.56 -16.05 17.18
C ILE A 415 -18.56 -14.89 17.19
N LEU A 416 -19.03 -13.66 17.02
CA LEU A 416 -18.16 -12.48 16.98
C LEU A 416 -17.57 -12.14 18.35
N LEU A 417 -18.27 -12.39 19.45
CA LEU A 417 -17.72 -12.23 20.80
C LEU A 417 -16.58 -13.21 21.07
N GLU A 418 -16.73 -14.47 20.66
CA GLU A 418 -15.68 -15.48 20.76
C GLU A 418 -14.47 -15.12 19.89
N ALA A 419 -14.71 -14.75 18.63
CA ALA A 419 -13.66 -14.34 17.71
C ALA A 419 -12.91 -13.09 18.21
N ARG A 420 -13.61 -12.09 18.73
CA ARG A 420 -13.00 -10.89 19.31
C ARG A 420 -12.13 -11.22 20.53
N LYS A 421 -12.62 -12.09 21.42
CA LYS A 421 -11.84 -12.55 22.58
C LYS A 421 -10.56 -13.23 22.13
N GLY A 422 -10.65 -14.17 21.18
CA GLY A 422 -9.49 -14.85 20.61
C GLY A 422 -8.51 -13.86 19.95
N ALA A 423 -9.01 -12.91 19.17
CA ALA A 423 -8.19 -11.87 18.54
C ALA A 423 -7.44 -11.00 19.54
N ARG A 424 -8.08 -10.62 20.66
CA ARG A 424 -7.47 -9.82 21.73
C ARG A 424 -6.40 -10.61 22.50
N GLU A 425 -6.67 -11.88 22.81
CA GLU A 425 -5.72 -12.76 23.51
C GLU A 425 -4.47 -13.02 22.66
N THR A 426 -4.65 -13.16 21.35
CA THR A 426 -3.59 -13.42 20.37
C THR A 426 -2.95 -12.16 19.80
N GLN A 427 -3.56 -10.99 19.98
CA GLN A 427 -3.13 -9.68 19.44
C GLN A 427 -3.21 -9.58 17.91
N ILE A 428 -4.24 -10.16 17.29
CA ILE A 428 -4.52 -10.02 15.85
C ILE A 428 -5.38 -8.77 15.61
N ALA A 429 -4.73 -7.65 15.31
CA ALA A 429 -5.35 -6.31 15.35
C ALA A 429 -6.51 -6.16 14.36
N ASN A 430 -6.36 -6.65 13.12
CA ASN A 430 -7.39 -6.52 12.10
C ASN A 430 -8.67 -7.30 12.42
N VAL A 431 -8.54 -8.50 12.99
CA VAL A 431 -9.69 -9.31 13.41
C VAL A 431 -10.40 -8.64 14.59
N GLU A 432 -9.64 -8.11 15.55
CA GLU A 432 -10.20 -7.37 16.68
C GLU A 432 -10.98 -6.12 16.21
N LEU A 433 -10.42 -5.34 15.29
CA LEU A 433 -11.09 -4.18 14.70
C LEU A 433 -12.41 -4.57 14.01
N GLN A 434 -12.38 -5.54 13.10
CA GLN A 434 -13.53 -5.94 12.30
C GLN A 434 -14.66 -6.53 13.17
N THR A 435 -14.30 -7.40 14.11
CA THR A 435 -15.27 -7.97 15.07
C THR A 435 -15.87 -6.89 15.97
N THR A 436 -15.07 -5.91 16.43
CA THR A 436 -15.55 -4.80 17.26
C THR A 436 -16.56 -3.94 16.51
N ASN A 437 -16.28 -3.56 15.26
CA ASN A 437 -17.21 -2.81 14.43
C ASN A 437 -18.50 -3.59 14.12
N LEU A 438 -18.40 -4.88 13.76
CA LEU A 438 -19.59 -5.72 13.51
C LEU A 438 -20.44 -5.92 14.76
N LEU A 439 -19.85 -6.09 15.93
CA LEU A 439 -20.58 -6.14 17.19
C LEU A 439 -21.31 -4.82 17.45
N GLY A 440 -20.71 -3.67 17.11
CA GLY A 440 -21.37 -2.37 17.19
C GLY A 440 -22.64 -2.32 16.34
N LEU A 441 -22.56 -2.79 15.08
CA LEU A 441 -23.71 -2.88 14.19
C LEU A 441 -24.80 -3.82 14.75
N ILE A 442 -24.43 -4.96 15.33
CA ILE A 442 -25.39 -5.87 15.96
C ILE A 442 -26.07 -5.24 17.16
N ARG A 443 -25.33 -4.49 18.00
CA ARG A 443 -25.92 -3.74 19.12
C ARG A 443 -26.94 -2.72 18.63
N LEU A 444 -26.63 -2.05 17.52
CA LEU A 444 -27.55 -1.09 16.89
C LEU A 444 -28.81 -1.78 16.36
N ASP A 445 -28.68 -2.89 15.63
CA ASP A 445 -29.81 -3.69 15.11
C ASP A 445 -30.71 -4.24 16.23
N ARG A 446 -30.14 -4.48 17.42
CA ARG A 446 -30.86 -4.90 18.63
C ARG A 446 -31.46 -3.74 19.45
N GLY A 447 -31.32 -2.50 18.99
CA GLY A 447 -31.84 -1.31 19.68
C GLY A 447 -31.05 -0.90 20.92
N ASN A 448 -29.75 -1.18 20.98
CA ASN A 448 -28.85 -0.76 22.06
C ASN A 448 -27.77 0.23 21.56
N PRO A 449 -28.15 1.50 21.27
CA PRO A 449 -27.24 2.49 20.68
C PRO A 449 -26.07 2.85 21.61
N ALA A 450 -26.28 2.91 22.93
CA ALA A 450 -25.21 3.24 23.88
C ALA A 450 -24.07 2.18 23.87
N SER A 451 -24.42 0.90 23.77
CA SER A 451 -23.41 -0.16 23.63
C SER A 451 -22.77 -0.16 22.25
N ALA A 452 -23.54 0.15 21.20
CA ALA A 452 -23.02 0.27 19.84
C ALA A 452 -21.98 1.40 19.73
N GLU A 453 -22.28 2.56 20.33
CA GLU A 453 -21.40 3.72 20.36
C GLU A 453 -20.05 3.41 21.01
N ALA A 454 -20.05 2.75 22.18
CA ALA A 454 -18.82 2.37 22.86
C ALA A 454 -17.93 1.49 21.96
N LEU A 455 -18.54 0.57 21.21
CA LEU A 455 -17.82 -0.31 20.27
C LEU A 455 -17.30 0.45 19.05
N PHE A 456 -18.08 1.39 18.49
CA PHE A 456 -17.61 2.19 17.37
C PHE A 456 -16.46 3.13 17.76
N ARG A 457 -16.49 3.72 18.96
CA ARG A 457 -15.36 4.51 19.48
C ARG A 457 -14.10 3.67 19.64
N GLU A 458 -14.24 2.47 20.19
CA GLU A 458 -13.12 1.54 20.31
C GLU A 458 -12.55 1.15 18.94
N ALA A 459 -13.41 0.89 17.95
CA ALA A 459 -13.00 0.60 16.59
C ALA A 459 -12.34 1.79 15.87
N VAL A 460 -12.78 3.03 16.13
CA VAL A 460 -12.11 4.25 15.66
C VAL A 460 -10.69 4.33 16.25
N GLN A 461 -10.55 4.18 17.56
CA GLN A 461 -9.23 4.20 18.23
C GLN A 461 -8.27 3.13 17.69
N MET A 462 -8.77 1.93 17.41
CA MET A 462 -7.98 0.86 16.80
C MET A 462 -7.52 1.21 15.38
N THR A 463 -8.41 1.80 14.58
CA THR A 463 -8.08 2.26 13.22
C THR A 463 -6.97 3.30 13.25
N GLU A 464 -7.07 4.27 14.16
CA GLU A 464 -6.04 5.32 14.32
C GLU A 464 -4.71 4.74 14.80
N ALA A 465 -4.73 3.87 15.80
CA ALA A 465 -3.52 3.24 16.34
C ALA A 465 -2.74 2.42 15.29
N MET A 466 -3.42 1.83 14.30
CA MET A 466 -2.80 1.13 13.18
C MET A 466 -2.39 2.07 12.04
N ARG A 467 -3.13 3.15 11.79
CA ARG A 467 -2.84 4.14 10.75
C ARG A 467 -1.62 4.98 11.09
N ASP A 468 -1.56 5.48 12.32
CA ASP A 468 -0.67 6.57 12.71
C ASP A 468 0.84 6.24 12.57
N PRO A 469 1.32 5.02 12.88
CA PRO A 469 2.72 4.63 12.65
C PRO A 469 3.11 4.50 11.17
N ILE A 470 2.15 4.42 10.24
CA ILE A 470 2.44 4.25 8.82
C ILE A 470 3.13 5.50 8.27
N ALA A 471 4.39 5.37 7.89
CA ALA A 471 5.23 6.51 7.57
C ALA A 471 4.86 7.26 6.29
N ALA A 472 4.57 6.53 5.21
CA ALA A 472 4.22 7.09 3.92
C ALA A 472 2.79 7.69 3.98
N GLU A 473 2.64 8.95 3.60
CA GLU A 473 1.35 9.64 3.58
C GLU A 473 0.34 8.91 2.68
N GLU A 474 0.81 8.46 1.52
CA GLU A 474 0.03 7.70 0.54
C GLU A 474 -0.54 6.42 1.12
N PHE A 475 0.23 5.76 1.99
CA PHE A 475 -0.18 4.51 2.63
C PHE A 475 -1.20 4.76 3.72
N ARG A 476 -1.09 5.86 4.46
CA ARG A 476 -2.10 6.27 5.45
C ARG A 476 -3.42 6.61 4.80
N MET A 477 -3.40 7.28 3.65
CA MET A 477 -4.60 7.56 2.87
C MET A 477 -5.21 6.28 2.32
N ALA A 478 -4.40 5.41 1.71
CA ALA A 478 -4.87 4.14 1.16
C ALA A 478 -5.44 3.23 2.27
N TYR A 479 -4.79 3.15 3.43
CA TYR A 479 -5.27 2.35 4.57
C TYR A 479 -6.67 2.74 5.03
N LEU A 480 -6.97 4.04 5.09
CA LEU A 480 -8.27 4.51 5.57
C LEU A 480 -9.43 4.15 4.61
N SER A 481 -9.13 3.85 3.35
CA SER A 481 -10.12 3.71 2.28
C SER A 481 -11.21 2.66 2.48
N ASP A 482 -10.91 1.58 3.19
CA ASP A 482 -11.88 0.54 3.55
C ASP A 482 -12.08 0.44 5.07
N LYS A 483 -11.65 1.47 5.82
CA LYS A 483 -11.69 1.55 7.30
C LYS A 483 -12.51 2.72 7.83
N LEU A 484 -13.32 3.37 6.98
CA LEU A 484 -14.20 4.49 7.38
C LEU A 484 -15.47 4.05 8.13
N ALA A 485 -15.89 2.79 8.00
CA ALA A 485 -17.16 2.31 8.56
C ALA A 485 -17.35 2.62 10.07
N PRO A 486 -16.34 2.46 10.96
CA PRO A 486 -16.47 2.84 12.37
C PRO A 486 -16.80 4.33 12.56
N TYR A 487 -16.19 5.21 11.78
CA TYR A 487 -16.44 6.66 11.83
C TYR A 487 -17.86 6.98 11.37
N ASP A 488 -18.29 6.42 10.22
CA ASP A 488 -19.62 6.65 9.67
C ASP A 488 -20.74 6.17 10.61
N ASN A 489 -20.51 5.04 11.28
CA ASN A 489 -21.41 4.47 12.27
C ASN A 489 -21.51 5.34 13.52
N LEU A 490 -20.36 5.77 14.08
CA LEU A 490 -20.32 6.66 15.23
C LEU A 490 -20.96 8.03 14.93
N LEU A 491 -20.62 8.61 13.78
CA LEU A 491 -21.21 9.83 13.26
C LEU A 491 -22.74 9.73 13.18
N GLY A 492 -23.26 8.58 12.72
CA GLY A 492 -24.70 8.32 12.65
C GLY A 492 -25.40 8.37 14.00
N ILE A 493 -24.80 7.77 15.03
CA ILE A 493 -25.33 7.80 16.40
C ILE A 493 -25.33 9.22 16.94
N CYS A 494 -24.21 9.94 16.82
CA CYS A 494 -24.09 11.32 17.31
C CYS A 494 -25.17 12.23 16.69
N LEU A 495 -25.39 12.13 15.37
CA LEU A 495 -26.43 12.89 14.68
C LEU A 495 -27.85 12.51 15.15
N GLN A 496 -28.14 11.22 15.31
CA GLN A 496 -29.46 10.76 15.76
C GLN A 496 -29.80 11.25 17.17
N GLU A 497 -28.80 11.39 18.04
CA GLU A 497 -28.96 11.90 19.41
C GLU A 497 -28.87 13.43 19.51
N GLY A 498 -28.66 14.14 18.40
CA GLY A 498 -28.53 15.60 18.38
C GLY A 498 -27.19 16.12 18.93
N ARG A 499 -26.16 15.26 19.06
CA ARG A 499 -24.80 15.63 19.48
C ARG A 499 -24.00 16.15 18.29
N ILE A 500 -24.37 17.33 17.79
CA ILE A 500 -23.86 17.88 16.53
C ILE A 500 -22.36 18.20 16.56
N GLU A 501 -21.85 18.77 17.66
CA GLU A 501 -20.42 19.07 17.81
C GLU A 501 -19.55 17.82 17.76
N GLU A 502 -20.01 16.76 18.41
CA GLU A 502 -19.30 15.48 18.40
C GLU A 502 -19.39 14.78 17.04
N ALA A 503 -20.57 14.84 16.39
CA ALA A 503 -20.71 14.36 15.01
C ALA A 503 -19.71 15.07 14.08
N PHE A 504 -19.61 16.39 14.18
CA PHE A 504 -18.65 17.17 13.39
C PHE A 504 -17.20 16.76 13.66
N ALA A 505 -16.82 16.60 14.94
CA ALA A 505 -15.47 16.15 15.32
C ALA A 505 -15.15 14.74 14.78
N VAL A 506 -16.11 13.80 14.83
CA VAL A 506 -15.92 12.44 14.28
C VAL A 506 -15.72 12.50 12.76
N ASN A 507 -16.49 13.32 12.04
CA ASN A 507 -16.29 13.53 10.61
C ASN A 507 -14.89 14.10 10.30
N GLU A 508 -14.46 15.13 11.04
CA GLU A 508 -13.14 15.73 10.84
C GLU A 508 -11.98 14.80 11.22
N SER A 509 -12.17 13.87 12.17
CA SER A 509 -11.15 12.87 12.51
C SER A 509 -10.86 11.85 11.39
N ALA A 510 -11.75 11.74 10.39
CA ALA A 510 -11.55 10.90 9.22
C ALA A 510 -11.25 11.71 7.95
N ARG A 511 -11.67 12.99 7.89
CA ARG A 511 -11.60 13.81 6.69
C ARG A 511 -10.27 14.51 6.53
N SER A 512 -9.65 14.42 5.36
CA SER A 512 -8.45 15.20 4.97
C SER A 512 -7.34 15.19 6.02
N LYS A 513 -7.31 14.18 6.89
CA LYS A 513 -6.47 14.12 8.08
C LYS A 513 -5.00 14.09 7.69
N THR A 514 -4.68 13.33 6.65
CA THR A 514 -3.31 13.22 6.14
C THR A 514 -2.84 14.54 5.55
N LEU A 515 -3.71 15.29 4.87
CA LEU A 515 -3.39 16.62 4.37
C LEU A 515 -3.17 17.62 5.51
N ALA A 516 -4.05 17.64 6.53
CA ALA A 516 -3.91 18.53 7.68
C ALA A 516 -2.59 18.26 8.44
N GLU A 517 -2.26 16.99 8.67
CA GLU A 517 -0.99 16.57 9.28
C GLU A 517 0.22 16.99 8.41
N ALA A 518 0.13 16.87 7.09
CA ALA A 518 1.21 17.26 6.17
C ALA A 518 1.46 18.77 6.18
N VAL A 519 0.39 19.58 6.12
CA VAL A 519 0.44 21.05 6.22
C VAL A 519 1.07 21.49 7.55
N ARG A 520 0.71 20.82 8.65
CA ARG A 520 1.28 21.10 9.98
C ARG A 520 2.75 20.67 10.10
N ARG A 521 3.11 19.48 9.60
CA ARG A 521 4.48 18.95 9.64
C ARG A 521 5.46 19.83 8.87
N ARG A 522 5.05 20.40 7.74
CA ARG A 522 5.91 21.32 6.99
C ARG A 522 6.29 22.54 7.81
N ALA A 523 5.37 23.03 8.66
CA ALA A 523 5.65 24.16 9.55
C ALA A 523 6.71 23.87 10.63
N SER A 524 7.01 22.59 10.93
CA SER A 524 7.96 22.19 11.98
C SER A 524 9.39 21.86 11.49
N GLY A 525 9.66 21.89 10.18
CA GLY A 525 11.01 22.05 9.62
C GLY A 525 12.01 20.89 9.75
N SER A 526 11.60 19.61 9.75
CA SER A 526 12.57 18.49 9.88
C SER A 526 13.22 18.10 8.54
N SER A 527 14.56 18.11 8.46
CA SER A 527 15.34 17.48 7.39
C SER A 527 16.09 16.26 7.93
N ASN A 528 15.92 15.09 7.32
CA ASN A 528 16.67 13.88 7.67
C ASN A 528 17.69 13.51 6.58
N GLU A 529 18.79 12.88 7.00
CA GLU A 529 19.87 12.39 6.15
C GLU A 529 19.39 11.36 5.11
N ILE A 530 20.05 11.38 3.95
CA ILE A 530 19.56 10.86 2.67
C ILE A 530 20.33 9.59 2.29
N ASP A 531 19.62 8.54 1.89
CA ASP A 531 20.20 7.44 1.12
C ASP A 531 20.51 7.95 -0.31
N SER A 532 21.79 8.25 -0.56
CA SER A 532 22.24 8.86 -1.81
C SER A 532 21.99 8.02 -3.06
N GLU A 533 21.83 6.69 -2.92
CA GLU A 533 21.65 5.80 -4.06
C GLU A 533 20.21 5.79 -4.57
N LEU A 534 19.24 5.70 -3.66
CA LEU A 534 17.82 5.75 -4.04
C LEU A 534 17.44 7.11 -4.63
N GLU A 535 17.96 8.21 -4.08
CA GLU A 535 17.69 9.54 -4.65
C GLU A 535 18.32 9.73 -6.03
N ARG A 536 19.51 9.16 -6.27
CA ARG A 536 20.09 9.15 -7.63
C ARG A 536 19.20 8.37 -8.60
N SER A 537 18.73 7.18 -8.20
CA SER A 537 17.83 6.37 -9.03
C SER A 537 16.51 7.09 -9.32
N LYS A 538 15.94 7.78 -8.32
CA LYS A 538 14.75 8.61 -8.49
C LYS A 538 14.97 9.70 -9.54
N GLN A 539 16.10 10.40 -9.48
CA GLN A 539 16.46 11.45 -10.43
C GLN A 539 16.64 10.90 -11.85
N GLU A 540 17.34 9.76 -12.01
CA GLU A 540 17.53 9.11 -13.31
C GLU A 540 16.19 8.68 -13.94
N LEU A 541 15.29 8.09 -13.14
CA LEU A 541 13.95 7.70 -13.58
C LEU A 541 13.10 8.92 -13.99
N ARG A 542 13.22 10.02 -13.25
CA ARG A 542 12.54 11.29 -13.58
C ARG A 542 13.01 11.85 -14.92
N GLU A 543 14.32 11.89 -15.16
CA GLU A 543 14.89 12.33 -16.44
C GLU A 543 14.45 11.42 -17.61
N LYS A 544 14.46 10.11 -17.39
CA LYS A 544 13.98 9.11 -18.35
C LYS A 544 12.49 9.30 -18.66
N LEU A 545 11.67 9.58 -17.65
CA LEU A 545 10.24 9.81 -17.82
C LEU A 545 9.96 11.09 -18.63
N ASN A 546 10.64 12.19 -18.33
CA ASN A 546 10.54 13.43 -19.10
C ASN A 546 10.97 13.24 -20.56
N TRP A 547 12.01 12.44 -20.80
CA TRP A 547 12.42 12.07 -22.15
C TRP A 547 11.31 11.32 -22.89
N PHE A 548 10.66 10.34 -22.26
CA PHE A 548 9.54 9.62 -22.89
C PHE A 548 8.34 10.54 -23.16
N TYR A 549 7.95 11.41 -22.23
CA TYR A 549 6.85 12.35 -22.45
C TYR A 549 7.10 13.26 -23.65
N SER A 550 8.31 13.83 -23.78
CA SER A 550 8.66 14.71 -24.90
C SER A 550 8.55 14.02 -26.27
N ARG A 551 8.83 12.71 -26.33
CA ARG A 551 8.67 11.90 -27.55
C ARG A 551 7.23 11.50 -27.81
N LEU A 552 6.48 11.16 -26.76
CA LEU A 552 5.09 10.73 -26.86
C LEU A 552 4.21 11.81 -27.49
N ILE A 553 4.45 13.09 -27.18
CA ILE A 553 3.73 14.23 -27.78
C ILE A 553 3.79 14.22 -29.32
N ARG A 554 4.88 13.71 -29.90
CA ARG A 554 5.13 13.70 -31.36
C ARG A 554 4.93 12.33 -32.00
N ALA A 555 4.59 11.32 -31.21
CA ALA A 555 4.48 9.94 -31.68
C ALA A 555 3.05 9.65 -32.17
N GLU A 556 2.95 8.83 -33.22
CA GLU A 556 1.68 8.36 -33.77
C GLU A 556 1.72 6.84 -33.98
N GLY A 557 0.54 6.21 -34.06
CA GLY A 557 0.41 4.79 -34.36
C GLY A 557 1.07 3.88 -33.31
N GLU A 558 1.75 2.83 -33.76
CA GLU A 558 2.38 1.82 -32.88
C GLU A 558 3.49 2.38 -32.00
N ASP A 559 4.22 3.40 -32.47
CA ASP A 559 5.30 4.02 -31.69
C ASP A 559 4.76 4.78 -30.48
N ALA A 560 3.58 5.40 -30.60
CA ALA A 560 2.90 6.05 -29.48
C ALA A 560 2.49 5.03 -28.41
N VAL A 561 1.95 3.87 -28.82
CA VAL A 561 1.56 2.80 -27.89
C VAL A 561 2.78 2.28 -27.13
N LYS A 562 3.89 1.98 -27.82
CA LYS A 562 5.13 1.52 -27.18
C LYS A 562 5.70 2.54 -26.21
N LEU A 563 5.70 3.83 -26.58
CA LEU A 563 6.16 4.89 -25.69
C LEU A 563 5.24 5.03 -24.47
N GLN A 564 3.94 4.85 -24.64
CA GLN A 564 2.98 4.89 -23.54
C GLN A 564 3.22 3.73 -22.55
N ASP A 565 3.54 2.53 -23.03
CA ASP A 565 3.93 1.41 -22.18
C ASP A 565 5.22 1.72 -21.38
N GLN A 566 6.22 2.31 -22.04
CA GLN A 566 7.48 2.71 -21.38
C GLN A 566 7.29 3.82 -20.34
N VAL A 567 6.37 4.76 -20.60
CA VAL A 567 5.95 5.78 -19.65
C VAL A 567 5.36 5.12 -18.41
N LEU A 568 4.36 4.24 -18.59
CA LEU A 568 3.69 3.56 -17.48
C LEU A 568 4.66 2.68 -16.66
N GLU A 569 5.61 2.03 -17.32
CA GLU A 569 6.67 1.27 -16.64
C GLU A 569 7.57 2.20 -15.80
N THR A 570 8.04 3.30 -16.38
CA THR A 570 8.93 4.25 -15.68
C THR A 570 8.22 4.98 -14.53
N GLU A 571 6.93 5.29 -14.68
CA GLU A 571 6.09 5.84 -13.60
C GLU A 571 5.99 4.88 -12.42
N ARG A 572 5.82 3.59 -12.72
CA ARG A 572 5.77 2.54 -11.71
C ARG A 572 7.10 2.42 -10.97
N ASP A 573 8.22 2.41 -11.69
CA ASP A 573 9.55 2.37 -11.11
C ASP A 573 9.81 3.60 -10.23
N LEU A 574 9.40 4.80 -10.68
CA LEU A 574 9.59 6.04 -9.92
C LEU A 574 8.74 6.06 -8.64
N ALA A 575 7.50 5.56 -8.71
CA ALA A 575 6.63 5.41 -7.54
C ALA A 575 7.23 4.42 -6.53
N GLU A 576 7.77 3.30 -7.00
CA GLU A 576 8.45 2.30 -6.18
C GLU A 576 9.67 2.88 -5.46
N VAL A 577 10.56 3.58 -6.19
CA VAL A 577 11.74 4.21 -5.58
C VAL A 577 11.35 5.28 -4.58
N SER A 578 10.37 6.14 -4.91
CA SER A 578 9.89 7.19 -4.01
C SER A 578 9.34 6.61 -2.71
N ARG A 579 8.57 5.52 -2.81
CA ARG A 579 8.05 4.78 -1.66
C ARG A 579 9.17 4.16 -0.82
N ARG A 580 10.17 3.53 -1.44
CA ARG A 580 11.31 2.95 -0.72
C ARG A 580 12.08 4.02 0.05
N ILE A 581 12.21 5.22 -0.51
CA ILE A 581 12.76 6.39 0.19
C ILE A 581 11.89 6.75 1.39
N GLU A 582 10.57 6.83 1.24
CA GLU A 582 9.63 7.15 2.33
C GLU A 582 9.67 6.11 3.47
N ILE A 583 9.67 4.81 3.14
CA ILE A 583 9.81 3.71 4.12
C ILE A 583 11.14 3.84 4.88
N THR A 584 12.22 4.21 4.19
CA THR A 584 13.56 4.38 4.79
C THR A 584 13.66 5.64 5.66
N ARG A 585 12.98 6.73 5.30
CA ARG A 585 13.02 8.03 6.02
C ARG A 585 12.29 8.05 7.36
N ALA A 586 11.49 7.03 7.65
CA ALA A 586 10.51 6.94 8.73
C ALA A 586 11.05 6.90 10.18
N LEU A 587 12.19 7.53 10.48
CA LEU A 587 12.88 7.31 11.77
C LEU A 587 12.48 8.24 12.91
N ILE A 588 11.93 9.43 12.68
CA ILE A 588 11.67 10.35 13.80
C ILE A 588 10.55 11.32 13.42
N THR A 589 9.30 10.96 13.67
CA THR A 589 8.23 11.97 13.81
C THR A 589 7.01 11.33 14.46
N ASP A 590 6.60 11.86 15.62
CA ASP A 590 5.30 11.53 16.19
C ASP A 590 4.18 12.01 15.24
N PRO A 591 3.09 11.25 15.11
CA PRO A 591 1.87 11.74 14.48
C PRO A 591 1.45 13.05 15.17
N ALA A 592 1.36 14.14 14.42
CA ALA A 592 0.88 15.39 14.99
C ALA A 592 -0.63 15.26 15.25
N SER A 593 -1.07 15.31 16.51
CA SER A 593 -2.50 15.28 16.80
C SER A 593 -3.19 16.53 16.24
N THR A 594 -4.20 16.33 15.42
CA THR A 594 -5.09 17.37 14.93
C THR A 594 -6.35 17.38 15.79
N ASP A 595 -6.21 17.69 17.08
CA ASP A 595 -7.40 18.01 17.89
C ASP A 595 -7.98 19.32 17.37
N ILE A 596 -9.11 19.21 16.68
CA ILE A 596 -9.86 20.33 16.12
C ILE A 596 -11.17 20.41 16.88
N SER A 597 -11.40 21.56 17.49
CA SER A 597 -12.65 21.86 18.16
C SER A 597 -13.42 22.91 17.35
N VAL A 598 -14.73 22.95 17.52
CA VAL A 598 -15.59 23.97 16.88
C VAL A 598 -15.14 25.36 17.29
N GLU A 599 -14.70 25.54 18.54
CA GLU A 599 -14.14 26.80 19.04
C GLU A 599 -12.90 27.21 18.25
N SER A 600 -11.99 26.27 17.96
CA SER A 600 -10.78 26.57 17.20
C SER A 600 -11.07 27.03 15.77
N ILE A 601 -12.12 26.50 15.14
CA ILE A 601 -12.57 26.93 13.81
C ILE A 601 -13.20 28.32 13.91
N SER A 602 -14.13 28.50 14.84
CA SER A 602 -14.82 29.78 15.07
C SER A 602 -13.85 30.92 15.40
N GLU A 603 -12.78 30.66 16.16
CA GLU A 603 -11.70 31.63 16.45
C GLU A 603 -10.92 32.04 15.20
N THR A 604 -10.86 31.16 14.18
CA THR A 604 -10.16 31.41 12.92
C THR A 604 -11.07 31.92 11.80
N LEU A 605 -12.39 32.02 12.01
CA LEU A 605 -13.30 32.62 11.04
C LEU A 605 -13.40 34.13 11.29
N GLU A 606 -13.31 34.94 10.23
CA GLU A 606 -13.55 36.39 10.31
C GLU A 606 -15.00 36.69 10.74
N ASP A 607 -15.20 37.82 11.43
CA ASP A 607 -16.54 38.36 11.72
C ASP A 607 -17.31 38.57 10.41
N GLY A 608 -18.47 37.94 10.28
CA GLY A 608 -19.28 37.97 9.05
C GLY A 608 -18.95 36.88 8.03
N SER A 609 -18.09 35.91 8.37
CA SER A 609 -17.85 34.70 7.58
C SER A 609 -18.55 33.47 8.18
N GLY A 610 -18.81 32.47 7.34
CA GLY A 610 -19.31 31.16 7.75
C GLY A 610 -18.63 30.04 6.97
N LEU A 611 -18.52 28.86 7.59
CA LEU A 611 -17.99 27.65 6.96
C LEU A 611 -19.13 26.66 6.73
N VAL A 612 -19.28 26.20 5.49
CA VAL A 612 -20.26 25.19 5.08
C VAL A 612 -19.51 23.94 4.67
N GLU A 613 -19.61 22.89 5.47
CA GLU A 613 -19.01 21.60 5.19
C GLU A 613 -20.04 20.58 4.75
N PHE A 614 -19.94 20.16 3.48
CA PHE A 614 -20.81 19.13 2.92
C PHE A 614 -20.31 17.74 3.29
N ILE A 615 -21.23 16.83 3.62
CA ILE A 615 -20.99 15.40 3.81
C ILE A 615 -21.97 14.60 2.94
N VAL A 616 -21.64 13.34 2.64
CA VAL A 616 -22.55 12.41 1.94
C VAL A 616 -22.93 11.29 2.89
N ARG A 617 -24.22 11.09 3.11
CA ARG A 617 -24.75 9.96 3.88
C ARG A 617 -25.99 9.42 3.18
N ASN A 618 -26.11 8.10 3.13
CA ASN A 618 -27.29 7.41 2.54
C ASN A 618 -27.64 7.88 1.11
N GLY A 619 -26.64 8.27 0.31
CA GLY A 619 -26.86 8.74 -1.07
C GLY A 619 -27.34 10.20 -1.20
N ALA A 620 -27.38 10.96 -0.10
CA ALA A 620 -27.72 12.38 -0.10
C ALA A 620 -26.61 13.24 0.50
N PHE A 621 -26.54 14.49 0.04
CA PHE A 621 -25.73 15.53 0.64
C PHE A 621 -26.42 16.09 1.89
N SER A 622 -25.64 16.32 2.94
CA SER A 622 -26.00 17.08 4.13
C SER A 622 -24.88 18.09 4.40
N ALA A 623 -25.08 19.06 5.29
CA ALA A 623 -24.03 20.02 5.62
C ALA A 623 -23.96 20.35 7.11
N PHE A 624 -22.74 20.54 7.60
CA PHE A 624 -22.47 21.28 8.82
C PHE A 624 -22.24 22.75 8.47
N VAL A 625 -22.84 23.66 9.23
CA VAL A 625 -22.66 25.11 9.06
C VAL A 625 -22.09 25.67 10.36
N VAL A 626 -20.86 26.18 10.30
CA VAL A 626 -20.16 26.84 11.41
C VAL A 626 -20.20 28.35 11.17
N SER A 627 -20.63 29.11 12.16
CA SER A 627 -20.62 30.57 12.12
C SER A 627 -20.42 31.16 13.52
N SER A 628 -20.40 32.49 13.62
CA SER A 628 -20.44 33.21 14.90
C SER A 628 -21.66 32.86 15.78
N GLU A 629 -22.72 32.30 15.20
CA GLU A 629 -23.92 31.87 15.93
C GLU A 629 -23.82 30.43 16.48
N GLY A 630 -22.78 29.68 16.08
CA GLY A 630 -22.54 28.31 16.49
C GLY A 630 -22.50 27.32 15.32
N LEU A 631 -22.59 26.04 15.66
CA LEU A 631 -22.59 24.91 14.72
C LEU A 631 -24.01 24.35 14.52
N THR A 632 -24.45 24.24 13.28
CA THR A 632 -25.73 23.62 12.90
C THR A 632 -25.53 22.49 11.89
N PHE A 633 -26.39 21.47 11.91
CA PHE A 633 -26.43 20.42 10.91
C PHE A 633 -27.73 20.45 10.11
N VAL A 634 -27.61 20.45 8.78
CA VAL A 634 -28.72 20.43 7.83
C VAL A 634 -28.71 19.09 7.08
N PRO A 635 -29.64 18.18 7.38
CA PRO A 635 -29.71 16.87 6.75
C PRO A 635 -30.37 16.91 5.36
N GLU A 636 -30.00 15.97 4.49
CA GLU A 636 -30.75 15.61 3.27
C GLU A 636 -31.07 16.79 2.34
N ILE A 637 -30.06 17.65 2.13
CA ILE A 637 -30.12 18.86 1.28
C ILE A 637 -30.54 18.52 -0.16
N ALA A 638 -29.87 17.55 -0.76
CA ALA A 638 -30.16 17.06 -2.11
C ALA A 638 -29.58 15.66 -2.31
N THR A 639 -30.18 14.86 -3.18
CA THR A 639 -29.59 13.56 -3.53
C THR A 639 -28.34 13.72 -4.39
N VAL A 640 -27.40 12.78 -4.28
CA VAL A 640 -26.18 12.78 -5.11
C VAL A 640 -26.54 12.71 -6.60
N GLU A 641 -27.62 12.02 -6.96
CA GLU A 641 -28.09 11.88 -8.33
C GLU A 641 -28.60 13.20 -8.93
N GLU A 642 -29.42 13.96 -8.19
CA GLU A 642 -29.94 15.26 -8.63
C GLU A 642 -28.81 16.25 -8.91
N VAL A 643 -27.85 16.36 -7.99
CA VAL A 643 -26.69 17.24 -8.13
C VAL A 643 -25.81 16.78 -9.30
N SER A 644 -25.56 15.48 -9.42
CA SER A 644 -24.78 14.90 -10.53
C SER A 644 -25.40 15.21 -11.88
N SER A 645 -26.72 15.11 -12.00
CA SER A 645 -27.46 15.43 -13.22
C SER A 645 -27.32 16.91 -13.61
N ALA A 646 -27.54 17.83 -12.66
CA ALA A 646 -27.42 19.27 -12.89
C ALA A 646 -25.97 19.67 -13.26
N LEU A 647 -24.98 19.11 -12.56
CA LEU A 647 -23.56 19.36 -12.82
C LEU A 647 -23.11 18.83 -14.18
N LYS A 648 -23.57 17.63 -14.59
CA LYS A 648 -23.31 17.09 -15.94
C LYS A 648 -23.89 18.01 -17.02
N GLY A 649 -25.10 18.53 -16.81
CA GLY A 649 -25.73 19.50 -17.69
C GLY A 649 -24.91 20.79 -17.83
N LEU A 650 -24.43 21.33 -16.71
CA LEU A 650 -23.56 22.52 -16.69
C LEU A 650 -22.26 22.29 -17.47
N ARG A 651 -21.55 21.18 -17.17
CA ARG A 651 -20.29 20.83 -17.85
C ARG A 651 -20.47 20.66 -19.36
N PHE A 652 -21.59 20.12 -19.80
CA PHE A 652 -21.92 20.02 -21.22
C PHE A 652 -22.05 21.40 -21.89
N GLN A 653 -22.66 22.39 -21.22
CA GLN A 653 -22.74 23.76 -21.75
C GLN A 653 -21.35 24.41 -21.86
N PHE A 654 -20.53 24.30 -20.81
CA PHE A 654 -19.15 24.83 -20.83
C PHE A 654 -18.27 24.15 -21.88
N GLY A 655 -18.37 22.83 -22.04
CA GLY A 655 -17.67 22.09 -23.09
C GLY A 655 -18.04 22.56 -24.50
N SER A 656 -19.28 22.98 -24.71
CA SER A 656 -19.74 23.54 -25.99
C SER A 656 -19.08 24.89 -26.33
N MET A 657 -18.62 25.65 -25.33
CA MET A 657 -17.97 26.95 -25.52
C MET A 657 -16.47 26.82 -25.84
N ARG A 658 -15.84 25.68 -25.49
CA ARG A 658 -14.42 25.40 -25.77
C ARG A 658 -14.08 25.39 -27.27
N PHE A 659 -15.06 25.09 -28.13
CA PHE A 659 -14.90 25.03 -29.59
C PHE A 659 -15.35 26.32 -30.30
N GLY A 660 -15.64 27.38 -29.55
CA GLY A 660 -16.63 28.39 -29.90
C GLY A 660 -16.14 29.73 -30.46
N ALA A 661 -14.92 29.86 -30.99
CA ALA A 661 -14.42 31.15 -31.50
C ALA A 661 -15.25 31.77 -32.64
N ASN A 662 -16.17 31.02 -33.27
CA ASN A 662 -17.05 31.45 -34.36
C ASN A 662 -18.55 31.10 -34.13
N LEU A 663 -18.99 30.94 -32.87
CA LEU A 663 -20.39 30.64 -32.60
C LEU A 663 -21.29 31.85 -32.93
N PRO A 664 -22.40 31.67 -33.69
CA PRO A 664 -23.35 32.76 -33.92
C PRO A 664 -23.90 33.31 -32.59
N LEU A 665 -24.05 34.63 -32.47
CA LEU A 665 -24.57 35.34 -31.27
C LEU A 665 -25.86 34.72 -30.70
N ALA A 666 -26.76 34.25 -31.56
CA ALA A 666 -28.00 33.60 -31.14
C ALA A 666 -27.76 32.26 -30.40
N PHE A 667 -26.72 31.53 -30.78
CA PHE A 667 -26.32 30.29 -30.14
C PHE A 667 -25.64 30.56 -28.80
N GLU A 668 -24.80 31.59 -28.71
CA GLU A 668 -24.19 32.02 -27.45
C GLU A 668 -25.24 32.42 -26.40
N ALA A 669 -26.27 33.19 -26.80
CA ALA A 669 -27.36 33.56 -25.89
C ALA A 669 -28.16 32.33 -25.40
N GLN A 670 -28.31 31.31 -26.24
CA GLN A 670 -28.97 30.07 -25.86
C GLN A 670 -28.13 29.23 -24.90
N ILE A 671 -26.81 29.16 -25.11
CA ILE A 671 -25.88 28.52 -24.16
C ILE A 671 -25.93 29.25 -22.82
N ARG A 672 -25.89 30.59 -22.80
CA ARG A 672 -26.02 31.38 -21.57
C ARG A 672 -27.28 31.01 -20.79
N LYS A 673 -28.44 31.03 -21.46
CA LYS A 673 -29.72 30.73 -20.82
C LYS A 673 -29.74 29.32 -20.20
N ARG A 674 -29.18 28.32 -20.89
CA ARG A 674 -29.08 26.94 -20.37
C ARG A 674 -28.08 26.84 -19.22
N THR A 675 -26.95 27.52 -19.33
CA THR A 675 -25.93 27.61 -18.28
C THR A 675 -26.54 28.20 -17.01
N ASP A 676 -27.20 29.35 -17.12
CA ASP A 676 -27.88 30.01 -16.01
C ASP A 676 -28.97 29.11 -15.40
N SER A 677 -29.72 28.36 -16.21
CA SER A 677 -30.72 27.41 -15.71
C SER A 677 -30.10 26.30 -14.86
N HIS A 678 -28.94 25.75 -15.25
CA HIS A 678 -28.24 24.74 -14.45
C HIS A 678 -27.62 25.34 -13.18
N LEU A 679 -27.10 26.57 -13.25
CA LEU A 679 -26.57 27.29 -12.09
C LEU A 679 -27.66 27.62 -11.07
N GLN A 680 -28.85 28.03 -11.52
CA GLN A 680 -30.03 28.21 -10.66
C GLN A 680 -30.49 26.89 -10.04
N GLN A 681 -30.51 25.80 -10.81
CA GLN A 681 -30.87 24.48 -10.29
C GLN A 681 -29.89 24.02 -9.20
N LEU A 682 -28.58 24.16 -9.43
CA LEU A 682 -27.56 23.82 -8.43
C LEU A 682 -27.67 24.70 -7.19
N ARG A 683 -27.94 26.01 -7.35
CA ARG A 683 -28.17 26.94 -6.24
C ARG A 683 -29.36 26.48 -5.39
N SER A 684 -30.45 26.09 -6.04
CA SER A 684 -31.65 25.63 -5.35
C SER A 684 -31.48 24.29 -4.64
N LEU A 685 -30.65 23.41 -5.19
CA LEU A 685 -30.32 22.15 -4.53
C LEU A 685 -29.35 22.34 -3.36
N LEU A 686 -28.39 23.26 -3.43
CA LEU A 686 -27.23 23.26 -2.53
C LEU A 686 -27.20 24.38 -1.49
N LEU A 687 -27.64 25.60 -1.83
CA LEU A 687 -27.56 26.73 -0.89
C LEU A 687 -28.94 27.24 -0.44
N ASP A 688 -30.01 27.08 -1.22
CA ASP A 688 -31.38 27.42 -0.75
C ASP A 688 -31.70 26.75 0.60
N PRO A 689 -31.40 25.45 0.82
CA PRO A 689 -31.66 24.79 2.11
C PRO A 689 -30.78 25.30 3.26
N LEU A 690 -29.75 26.09 2.96
CA LEU A 690 -28.79 26.62 3.93
C LEU A 690 -28.99 28.11 4.19
N GLU A 691 -29.86 28.80 3.43
CA GLU A 691 -29.94 30.27 3.39
C GLU A 691 -30.15 30.89 4.77
N ASP A 692 -31.02 30.29 5.60
CA ASP A 692 -31.31 30.74 6.97
C ASP A 692 -30.09 30.64 7.92
N HIS A 693 -29.10 29.80 7.58
CA HIS A 693 -27.91 29.58 8.38
C HIS A 693 -26.69 30.37 7.85
N ILE A 694 -26.61 30.57 6.54
CA ILE A 694 -25.50 31.28 5.91
C ILE A 694 -25.75 32.80 5.85
N LEU A 695 -27.00 33.26 5.74
CA LEU A 695 -27.38 34.68 5.65
C LEU A 695 -26.52 35.44 4.61
N ASP A 696 -26.13 36.69 4.90
CA ASP A 696 -25.28 37.53 4.04
C ASP A 696 -23.76 37.29 4.25
N ARG A 697 -23.37 36.16 4.86
CA ARG A 697 -21.96 35.89 5.20
C ARG A 697 -21.12 35.55 3.97
N ASP A 698 -19.84 35.92 4.03
CA ASP A 698 -18.82 35.33 3.17
C ASP A 698 -18.62 33.85 3.53
N LEU A 699 -18.37 32.98 2.54
CA LEU A 699 -18.43 31.53 2.73
C LEU A 699 -17.11 30.83 2.48
N VAL A 700 -16.76 29.95 3.40
CA VAL A 700 -15.79 28.89 3.21
C VAL A 700 -16.55 27.61 2.89
N ILE A 701 -16.43 27.12 1.68
CA ILE A 701 -17.04 25.86 1.27
C ILE A 701 -16.04 24.72 1.44
N VAL A 702 -16.41 23.73 2.25
CA VAL A 702 -15.71 22.45 2.34
C VAL A 702 -16.53 21.43 1.53
N PRO A 703 -16.21 21.23 0.23
CA PRO A 703 -16.98 20.35 -0.64
C PRO A 703 -16.76 18.87 -0.29
N SER A 704 -17.69 18.02 -0.76
CA SER A 704 -17.58 16.56 -0.69
C SER A 704 -17.88 15.94 -2.04
N GLY A 705 -17.09 14.94 -2.43
CA GLY A 705 -17.26 14.24 -3.71
C GLY A 705 -17.42 15.21 -4.89
N ILE A 706 -18.45 15.00 -5.71
CA ILE A 706 -18.68 15.79 -6.93
C ILE A 706 -18.85 17.31 -6.71
N LEU A 707 -19.05 17.77 -5.47
CA LEU A 707 -19.15 19.20 -5.16
C LEU A 707 -17.84 19.96 -5.34
N ASN A 708 -16.70 19.28 -5.37
CA ASN A 708 -15.40 19.91 -5.69
C ASN A 708 -15.37 20.52 -7.10
N TYR A 709 -16.29 20.12 -7.97
CA TYR A 709 -16.41 20.62 -9.34
C TYR A 709 -17.52 21.67 -9.52
N VAL A 710 -18.21 22.06 -8.45
CA VAL A 710 -19.29 23.05 -8.49
C VAL A 710 -18.67 24.45 -8.35
N PRO A 711 -18.93 25.39 -9.29
CA PRO A 711 -18.52 26.78 -9.14
C PRO A 711 -19.52 27.54 -8.25
N PHE A 712 -19.35 27.46 -6.93
CA PHE A 712 -20.24 28.05 -5.94
C PHE A 712 -20.44 29.56 -6.15
N SER A 713 -19.39 30.29 -6.56
CA SER A 713 -19.45 31.72 -6.89
C SER A 713 -20.33 32.05 -8.11
N ALA A 714 -20.54 31.08 -9.01
CA ALA A 714 -21.39 31.24 -10.18
C ALA A 714 -22.80 30.67 -10.00
N LEU A 715 -23.12 30.09 -8.84
CA LEU A 715 -24.49 29.76 -8.53
C LEU A 715 -25.34 31.02 -8.62
N LYS A 716 -26.56 30.86 -9.14
CA LYS A 716 -27.37 32.00 -9.56
C LYS A 716 -28.66 32.06 -8.76
N ASP A 717 -28.93 33.21 -8.16
CA ASP A 717 -30.18 33.52 -7.48
C ASP A 717 -30.91 34.64 -8.23
N GLY A 718 -32.06 34.31 -8.81
CA GLY A 718 -32.75 35.17 -9.76
C GLY A 718 -31.82 35.56 -10.92
N ASP A 719 -31.53 36.86 -11.02
CA ASP A 719 -30.65 37.42 -12.04
C ASP A 719 -29.20 37.64 -11.59
N ALA A 720 -28.91 37.55 -10.28
CA ALA A 720 -27.59 37.80 -9.71
C ALA A 720 -26.82 36.48 -9.46
N TYR A 721 -25.51 36.50 -9.65
CA TYR A 721 -24.63 35.41 -9.24
C TYR A 721 -24.21 35.56 -7.76
N GLU A 722 -23.89 34.46 -7.08
CA GLU A 722 -23.43 34.49 -5.69
C GLU A 722 -22.17 35.36 -5.51
N ALA A 723 -21.30 35.42 -6.51
CA ALA A 723 -20.14 36.31 -6.54
C ALA A 723 -20.50 37.80 -6.39
N GLU A 724 -21.72 38.22 -6.76
CA GLU A 724 -22.17 39.60 -6.61
C GLU A 724 -22.67 39.92 -5.19
N LYS A 725 -22.96 38.88 -4.40
CA LYS A 725 -23.50 38.99 -3.05
C LYS A 725 -22.43 38.82 -1.97
N ARG A 726 -21.54 37.83 -2.15
CA ARG A 726 -20.60 37.37 -1.12
C ARG A 726 -19.30 36.85 -1.73
N VAL A 727 -18.26 36.82 -0.92
CA VAL A 727 -16.98 36.19 -1.25
C VAL A 727 -17.07 34.70 -0.91
N ILE A 728 -16.54 33.85 -1.81
CA ILE A 728 -16.54 32.40 -1.62
C ILE A 728 -15.12 31.87 -1.79
N ALA A 729 -14.63 31.16 -0.77
CA ALA A 729 -13.40 30.39 -0.81
C ALA A 729 -13.70 28.90 -0.58
N TYR A 730 -12.76 28.05 -0.99
CA TYR A 730 -12.85 26.60 -0.84
C TYR A 730 -11.79 26.12 0.13
N CYS A 731 -12.06 25.02 0.82
CA CYS A 731 -11.05 24.33 1.62
C CYS A 731 -11.26 22.81 1.57
N PRO A 732 -10.20 21.98 1.57
CA PRO A 732 -10.34 20.52 1.59
C PRO A 732 -10.97 19.93 2.87
N GLY A 733 -10.91 20.67 3.98
CA GLY A 733 -11.43 20.27 5.29
C GLY A 733 -11.41 21.44 6.28
N ALA A 734 -12.23 21.40 7.31
CA ALA A 734 -12.21 22.45 8.35
C ALA A 734 -10.92 22.39 9.20
N SER A 735 -10.40 21.18 9.39
CA SER A 735 -9.05 20.86 9.87
C SER A 735 -7.97 21.62 9.12
N VAL A 736 -7.92 21.44 7.80
CA VAL A 736 -6.97 22.09 6.89
C VAL A 736 -7.16 23.61 6.94
N TRP A 737 -8.40 24.09 6.93
CA TRP A 737 -8.70 25.52 7.05
C TRP A 737 -8.05 26.13 8.28
N THR A 738 -8.24 25.49 9.44
CA THR A 738 -7.72 25.98 10.72
C THR A 738 -6.20 26.08 10.70
N GLU A 739 -5.51 25.11 10.08
CA GLU A 739 -4.05 25.15 9.93
C GLU A 739 -3.60 26.26 8.97
N LEU A 740 -4.31 26.48 7.86
CA LEU A 740 -3.98 27.55 6.91
C LEU A 740 -4.28 28.94 7.50
N ALA A 741 -5.41 29.13 8.19
CA ALA A 741 -5.84 30.40 8.77
C ALA A 741 -4.92 30.89 9.89
N ARG A 742 -4.17 29.99 10.53
CA ARG A 742 -3.15 30.32 11.53
C ARG A 742 -1.84 30.81 10.91
N LYS A 743 -1.59 30.56 9.61
CA LYS A 743 -0.36 30.99 8.94
C LYS A 743 -0.40 32.50 8.71
N LYS A 744 0.75 33.15 8.96
CA LYS A 744 0.89 34.58 8.69
C LYS A 744 1.12 34.80 7.19
N ARG A 745 0.22 35.53 6.54
CA ARG A 745 0.37 35.94 5.14
C ARG A 745 1.50 36.98 4.97
N GLY A 746 2.18 36.86 3.84
CA GLY A 746 3.11 37.87 3.35
C GLY A 746 2.39 39.13 2.86
N LYS A 747 3.13 40.14 2.43
CA LYS A 747 2.55 41.37 1.86
C LYS A 747 2.27 41.26 0.36
N PHE A 748 2.62 40.13 -0.26
CA PHE A 748 2.56 39.88 -1.69
C PHE A 748 3.45 40.84 -2.50
N GLU A 749 4.62 41.21 -1.95
CA GLU A 749 5.54 42.19 -2.56
C GLU A 749 6.49 41.55 -3.59
N ASN A 750 6.85 40.28 -3.37
CA ASN A 750 7.84 39.56 -4.18
C ASN A 750 7.20 38.34 -4.87
N ALA A 751 7.32 38.28 -6.20
CA ALA A 751 6.70 37.23 -7.01
C ALA A 751 7.71 36.44 -7.85
N LEU A 752 7.44 35.14 -8.01
CA LEU A 752 7.98 34.32 -9.09
C LEU A 752 6.90 34.21 -10.17
N LEU A 753 7.23 34.60 -11.40
CA LEU A 753 6.36 34.55 -12.56
C LEU A 753 6.99 33.64 -13.62
N VAL A 754 6.34 32.52 -13.93
CA VAL A 754 6.82 31.55 -14.92
C VAL A 754 5.76 31.36 -16.00
N GLY A 755 6.13 31.61 -17.26
CA GLY A 755 5.24 31.50 -18.41
C GLY A 755 5.81 30.61 -19.52
N PHE A 756 5.13 29.51 -19.84
CA PHE A 756 5.49 28.66 -20.97
C PHE A 756 4.37 28.66 -22.01
N GLU A 757 4.61 29.38 -23.12
CA GLU A 757 3.66 29.53 -24.23
C GLU A 757 3.76 28.39 -25.26
N ASP A 758 2.64 28.08 -25.92
CA ASP A 758 2.60 27.25 -27.12
C ASP A 758 1.45 27.68 -28.06
N GLU A 759 1.20 26.92 -29.14
CA GLU A 759 0.15 27.23 -30.12
C GLU A 759 -1.27 27.29 -29.54
N HIS A 760 -1.52 26.69 -28.36
CA HIS A 760 -2.83 26.64 -27.70
C HIS A 760 -3.02 27.74 -26.64
N ILE A 761 -1.93 28.29 -26.09
CA ILE A 761 -1.94 29.39 -25.10
C ILE A 761 -0.97 30.53 -25.49
N PRO A 762 -1.20 31.19 -26.65
CA PRO A 762 -0.23 32.12 -27.23
C PRO A 762 -0.09 33.47 -26.50
N ASN A 763 -0.96 33.79 -25.53
CA ASN A 763 -0.92 35.08 -24.80
C ASN A 763 -0.30 34.95 -23.40
N VAL A 764 0.30 33.80 -23.06
CA VAL A 764 0.97 33.58 -21.76
C VAL A 764 2.09 34.58 -21.52
N ASN A 765 2.91 34.87 -22.54
CA ASN A 765 3.98 35.86 -22.40
C ASN A 765 3.44 37.27 -22.15
N ASP A 766 2.34 37.65 -22.82
CA ASP A 766 1.67 38.94 -22.60
C ASP A 766 1.07 39.03 -21.18
N GLU A 767 0.57 37.91 -20.64
CA GLU A 767 0.12 37.81 -19.24
C GLU A 767 1.28 38.07 -18.29
N ILE A 768 2.38 37.31 -18.41
CA ILE A 768 3.55 37.46 -17.54
C ILE A 768 4.14 38.88 -17.60
N GLU A 769 4.25 39.48 -18.79
CA GLU A 769 4.73 40.86 -18.96
C GLU A 769 3.81 41.84 -18.22
N SER A 770 2.48 41.68 -18.37
CA SER A 770 1.48 42.52 -17.69
C SER A 770 1.57 42.44 -16.16
N LEU A 771 1.89 41.25 -15.62
CA LEU A 771 2.00 41.01 -14.18
C LEU A 771 3.32 41.48 -13.58
N SER A 772 4.41 41.44 -14.35
CA SER A 772 5.77 41.77 -13.86
C SER A 772 5.88 43.14 -13.20
N GLY A 773 5.14 44.13 -13.70
CA GLY A 773 5.10 45.51 -13.20
C GLY A 773 4.17 45.74 -12.00
N MET A 774 3.45 44.71 -11.53
CA MET A 774 2.53 44.82 -10.39
C MET A 774 3.20 44.53 -9.04
N PHE A 775 4.39 43.94 -9.05
CA PHE A 775 5.13 43.53 -7.85
C PHE A 775 6.35 44.44 -7.61
N SER A 776 6.74 44.59 -6.35
CA SER A 776 7.93 45.37 -5.99
C SER A 776 9.21 44.69 -6.46
N ARG A 777 9.19 43.35 -6.49
CA ARG A 777 10.23 42.52 -7.08
C ARG A 777 9.58 41.32 -7.77
N SER A 778 9.98 41.06 -9.00
CA SER A 778 9.56 39.87 -9.74
C SER A 778 10.79 39.13 -10.27
N TRP A 779 10.80 37.81 -10.12
CA TRP A 779 11.63 36.91 -10.92
C TRP A 779 10.76 36.39 -12.04
N THR A 780 11.14 36.70 -13.28
CA THR A 780 10.31 36.41 -14.45
C THR A 780 11.06 35.51 -15.40
N PHE A 781 10.44 34.39 -15.78
CA PHE A 781 11.01 33.40 -16.68
C PHE A 781 10.00 33.01 -17.75
N THR A 782 10.37 33.18 -19.02
CA THR A 782 9.52 32.83 -20.17
C THR A 782 10.29 32.03 -21.22
N GLY A 783 9.57 31.40 -22.15
CA GLY A 783 10.18 30.59 -23.22
C GLY A 783 11.03 29.45 -22.66
N PHE A 784 12.27 29.30 -23.12
CA PHE A 784 13.17 28.24 -22.66
C PHE A 784 13.65 28.40 -21.20
N GLU A 785 13.53 29.60 -20.63
CA GLU A 785 13.92 29.85 -19.24
C GLU A 785 12.79 29.47 -18.26
N ALA A 786 11.56 29.24 -18.76
CA ALA A 786 10.42 28.77 -17.98
C ALA A 786 10.52 27.28 -17.62
N ALA A 787 11.63 26.89 -16.99
CA ALA A 787 12.01 25.54 -16.62
C ALA A 787 11.68 25.22 -15.15
N TYR A 788 11.62 23.93 -14.80
CA TYR A 788 11.42 23.48 -13.42
C TYR A 788 12.50 24.00 -12.48
N SER A 789 13.75 24.11 -12.95
CA SER A 789 14.86 24.69 -12.18
C SER A 789 14.59 26.12 -11.69
N ALA A 790 13.86 26.93 -12.45
CA ALA A 790 13.47 28.28 -12.03
C ALA A 790 12.48 28.24 -10.85
N TYR A 791 11.54 27.28 -10.87
CA TYR A 791 10.64 27.03 -9.75
C TYR A 791 11.41 26.55 -8.51
N GLU A 792 12.26 25.53 -8.67
CA GLU A 792 13.06 24.95 -7.59
C GLU A 792 13.97 25.97 -6.90
N GLU A 793 14.63 26.86 -7.66
CA GLU A 793 15.56 27.84 -7.11
C GLU A 793 14.87 29.03 -6.43
N HIS A 794 13.70 29.46 -6.94
CA HIS A 794 13.11 30.76 -6.58
C HIS A 794 11.79 30.67 -5.81
N ALA A 795 11.00 29.61 -5.95
CA ALA A 795 9.63 29.57 -5.40
C ALA A 795 9.61 29.74 -3.87
N GLY A 796 10.55 29.11 -3.14
CA GLY A 796 10.66 29.25 -1.69
C GLY A 796 11.11 30.63 -1.19
N LYS A 797 11.57 31.51 -2.08
CA LYS A 797 12.02 32.88 -1.77
C LYS A 797 10.92 33.93 -2.02
N CYS A 798 9.77 33.51 -2.56
CA CYS A 798 8.71 34.41 -3.02
C CYS A 798 7.45 34.28 -2.17
N GLU A 799 6.67 35.36 -2.07
CA GLU A 799 5.36 35.37 -1.41
C GLU A 799 4.24 35.04 -2.41
N VAL A 800 4.49 35.25 -3.71
CA VAL A 800 3.59 34.93 -4.81
C VAL A 800 4.32 34.02 -5.79
N VAL A 801 3.69 32.95 -6.22
CA VAL A 801 4.15 32.08 -7.31
C VAL A 801 3.05 31.98 -8.35
N HIS A 802 3.28 32.57 -9.52
CA HIS A 802 2.37 32.53 -10.65
C HIS A 802 2.94 31.64 -11.75
N LEU A 803 2.22 30.58 -12.09
CA LEU A 803 2.61 29.61 -13.12
C LEU A 803 1.55 29.63 -14.24
N ALA A 804 1.91 30.19 -15.39
CA ALA A 804 1.10 30.23 -16.60
C ALA A 804 1.66 29.20 -17.61
N CYS A 805 1.04 28.03 -17.66
CA CYS A 805 1.50 26.91 -18.47
C CYS A 805 0.37 25.87 -18.65
N HIS A 806 0.62 24.78 -19.38
CA HIS A 806 -0.36 23.69 -19.42
C HIS A 806 -0.33 22.87 -18.13
N GLY A 807 -1.50 22.71 -17.51
CA GLY A 807 -1.72 21.76 -16.44
C GLY A 807 -2.33 20.47 -16.99
N LYS A 808 -1.87 19.32 -16.50
CA LYS A 808 -2.46 18.02 -16.81
C LYS A 808 -2.86 17.31 -15.53
N PHE A 809 -4.15 17.23 -15.29
CA PHE A 809 -4.70 16.38 -14.24
C PHE A 809 -4.78 14.92 -14.71
N ARG A 810 -4.31 14.00 -13.86
CA ARG A 810 -4.33 12.56 -14.12
C ARG A 810 -5.16 11.83 -13.08
N PRO A 811 -6.45 11.54 -13.35
CA PRO A 811 -7.29 10.84 -12.39
C PRO A 811 -6.84 9.40 -12.15
N ASP A 812 -6.18 8.80 -13.15
CA ASP A 812 -5.59 7.47 -13.12
C ASP A 812 -4.37 7.39 -12.19
N ASN A 813 -3.54 8.44 -12.18
CA ASN A 813 -2.40 8.52 -11.27
C ASN A 813 -2.19 9.98 -10.79
N PRO A 814 -2.93 10.40 -9.75
CA PRO A 814 -2.98 11.81 -9.34
C PRO A 814 -1.64 12.43 -8.96
N MET A 815 -0.71 11.64 -8.42
CA MET A 815 0.64 12.11 -8.06
C MET A 815 1.52 12.44 -9.28
N PHE A 816 1.16 11.93 -10.46
CA PHE A 816 1.78 12.28 -11.75
C PHE A 816 0.98 13.36 -12.51
N SER A 817 -0.03 13.97 -11.88
CA SER A 817 -0.54 15.25 -12.37
C SER A 817 0.61 16.26 -12.42
N SER A 818 0.67 17.05 -13.48
CA SER A 818 1.86 17.85 -13.76
C SER A 818 1.58 19.20 -14.40
N LEU A 819 2.56 20.09 -14.26
CA LEU A 819 2.68 21.33 -15.00
C LEU A 819 3.72 21.15 -16.11
N HIS A 820 3.39 21.55 -17.33
CA HIS A 820 4.29 21.45 -18.48
C HIS A 820 5.14 22.71 -18.58
N LEU A 821 6.44 22.55 -18.31
CA LEU A 821 7.45 23.60 -18.34
C LEU A 821 8.43 23.34 -19.50
N ALA A 822 9.32 24.29 -19.77
CA ALA A 822 10.23 24.26 -20.90
C ALA A 822 11.16 23.04 -20.95
N ASP A 823 11.49 22.47 -19.78
CA ASP A 823 12.38 21.33 -19.59
C ASP A 823 11.64 20.01 -19.26
N GLY A 824 10.31 20.00 -19.29
CA GLY A 824 9.50 18.80 -19.12
C GLY A 824 8.31 18.96 -18.18
N HIS A 825 7.87 17.86 -17.58
CA HIS A 825 6.73 17.84 -16.68
C HIS A 825 7.18 17.96 -15.21
N ALA A 826 6.67 18.95 -14.50
CA ALA A 826 6.81 19.09 -13.06
C ALA A 826 5.63 18.41 -12.36
N THR A 827 5.86 17.27 -11.72
CA THR A 827 4.82 16.45 -11.09
C THR A 827 4.42 16.97 -9.71
N VAL A 828 3.31 16.46 -9.13
CA VAL A 828 2.92 16.76 -7.74
C VAL A 828 4.06 16.45 -6.76
N ARG A 829 4.78 15.34 -6.96
CA ARG A 829 5.93 14.96 -6.11
C ARG A 829 7.08 15.97 -6.19
N ASP A 830 7.33 16.52 -7.36
CA ASP A 830 8.36 17.55 -7.56
C ASP A 830 7.95 18.84 -6.84
N ILE A 831 6.68 19.24 -6.98
CA ILE A 831 6.11 20.42 -6.30
C ILE A 831 6.22 20.29 -4.78
N CYS A 832 5.86 19.13 -4.21
CA CYS A 832 5.96 18.87 -2.77
C CYS A 832 7.39 18.97 -2.22
N ALA A 833 8.43 18.79 -3.05
CA ALA A 833 9.81 18.80 -2.60
C ALA A 833 10.30 20.21 -2.23
N VAL A 834 9.71 21.25 -2.85
CA VAL A 834 10.09 22.65 -2.63
C VAL A 834 9.38 23.21 -1.38
N ASP A 835 10.08 24.02 -0.60
CA ASP A 835 9.50 24.67 0.60
C ASP A 835 8.95 26.04 0.24
N LEU A 836 7.64 26.20 0.30
CA LEU A 836 6.94 27.44 0.01
C LEU A 836 6.67 28.17 1.33
N ASN A 837 7.23 29.36 1.49
CA ASN A 837 7.11 30.16 2.70
C ASN A 837 5.73 30.85 2.81
N SER A 838 4.66 30.07 3.02
CA SER A 838 3.27 30.56 3.13
C SER A 838 2.82 31.39 1.92
N ALA A 839 3.20 30.96 0.72
CA ALA A 839 2.97 31.68 -0.52
C ALA A 839 1.51 31.61 -0.99
N LEU A 840 1.09 32.62 -1.76
CA LEU A 840 -0.03 32.55 -2.70
C LEU A 840 0.48 31.89 -3.99
N VAL A 841 -0.11 30.77 -4.38
CA VAL A 841 0.19 30.12 -5.66
C VAL A 841 -0.99 30.29 -6.61
N THR A 842 -0.73 30.84 -7.79
CA THR A 842 -1.73 30.98 -8.85
C THR A 842 -1.34 30.11 -10.04
N LEU A 843 -2.21 29.18 -10.38
CA LEU A 843 -2.05 28.33 -11.54
C LEU A 843 -2.95 28.87 -12.65
N SER A 844 -2.36 29.71 -13.51
CA SER A 844 -2.97 30.20 -14.74
C SER A 844 -2.86 29.12 -15.82
N ALA A 845 -3.35 27.93 -15.46
CA ALA A 845 -3.17 26.68 -16.18
C ALA A 845 -4.50 25.93 -16.17
N CYS A 846 -4.84 25.32 -17.30
CA CYS A 846 -6.11 24.64 -17.49
C CYS A 846 -6.29 23.46 -16.54
N GLU A 847 -7.50 23.27 -16.02
CA GLU A 847 -7.92 22.07 -15.27
C GLU A 847 -7.08 21.78 -14.02
N THR A 848 -6.38 22.78 -13.49
CA THR A 848 -5.46 22.61 -12.37
C THR A 848 -6.16 22.42 -11.04
N GLY A 849 -7.36 22.98 -10.86
CA GLY A 849 -8.20 22.78 -9.68
C GLY A 849 -8.94 21.44 -9.67
N LEU A 850 -8.82 20.60 -10.72
CA LEU A 850 -9.35 19.25 -10.69
C LEU A 850 -8.53 18.36 -9.76
N SER A 851 -9.20 17.47 -9.03
CA SER A 851 -8.55 16.56 -8.09
C SER A 851 -9.31 15.24 -8.01
N SER A 852 -8.57 14.15 -7.79
CA SER A 852 -9.18 12.88 -7.42
C SER A 852 -9.51 12.94 -5.94
N ILE A 853 -10.73 12.54 -5.59
CA ILE A 853 -11.20 12.55 -4.21
C ILE A 853 -11.16 11.11 -3.73
N TYR A 854 -10.22 10.85 -2.83
CA TYR A 854 -10.07 9.55 -2.21
C TYR A 854 -11.02 9.44 -1.01
N PRO A 855 -11.29 8.22 -0.53
CA PRO A 855 -11.99 8.01 0.72
C PRO A 855 -11.44 8.88 1.87
N GLY A 856 -12.33 9.37 2.74
CA GLY A 856 -11.99 10.41 3.71
C GLY A 856 -11.92 11.81 3.09
N ASN A 857 -12.45 12.01 1.88
CA ASN A 857 -12.38 13.28 1.13
C ASN A 857 -10.94 13.83 0.97
N GLU A 858 -9.94 12.95 0.97
CA GLU A 858 -8.55 13.32 0.69
C GLU A 858 -8.44 13.79 -0.76
N ILE A 859 -7.97 15.01 -0.94
CA ILE A 859 -7.74 15.59 -2.27
C ILE A 859 -6.37 15.13 -2.75
N LEU A 860 -6.31 14.51 -3.93
CA LEU A 860 -5.06 14.24 -4.63
C LEU A 860 -4.97 15.04 -5.94
N GLY A 861 -3.80 15.63 -6.18
CA GLY A 861 -3.51 16.45 -7.35
C GLY A 861 -2.64 17.66 -6.99
N LEU A 862 -2.63 18.65 -7.87
CA LEU A 862 -1.81 19.86 -7.72
C LEU A 862 -2.16 20.67 -6.48
N ALA A 863 -3.44 20.75 -6.09
CA ALA A 863 -3.87 21.46 -4.89
C ALA A 863 -3.20 20.91 -3.63
N ARG A 864 -3.22 19.58 -3.45
CA ARG A 864 -2.48 18.90 -2.37
C ARG A 864 -1.00 19.23 -2.44
N GLY A 865 -0.41 19.11 -3.64
CA GLY A 865 1.02 19.36 -3.85
C GLY A 865 1.47 20.70 -3.30
N PHE A 866 0.78 21.78 -3.68
CA PHE A 866 1.12 23.13 -3.23
C PHE A 866 0.80 23.38 -1.75
N LEU A 867 -0.33 22.87 -1.22
CA LEU A 867 -0.65 23.01 0.21
C LEU A 867 0.39 22.30 1.09
N THR A 868 0.79 21.07 0.73
CA THR A 868 1.85 20.31 1.41
C THR A 868 3.22 20.97 1.25
N ALA A 869 3.50 21.56 0.09
CA ALA A 869 4.73 22.33 -0.14
C ALA A 869 4.81 23.60 0.73
N GLY A 870 3.69 24.09 1.25
CA GLY A 870 3.63 25.17 2.23
C GLY A 870 2.77 26.37 1.83
N ALA A 871 2.12 26.35 0.66
CA ALA A 871 1.21 27.40 0.23
C ALA A 871 0.06 27.60 1.23
N THR A 872 -0.38 28.85 1.39
CA THR A 872 -1.53 29.21 2.23
C THR A 872 -2.79 29.37 1.39
N ASP A 873 -2.63 29.91 0.18
CA ASP A 873 -3.71 30.22 -0.74
C ASP A 873 -3.34 29.77 -2.14
N LEU A 874 -4.31 29.15 -2.81
CA LEU A 874 -4.21 28.71 -4.18
C LEU A 874 -5.31 29.37 -5.01
N VAL A 875 -4.97 29.84 -6.21
CA VAL A 875 -5.95 30.25 -7.23
C VAL A 875 -5.82 29.31 -8.42
N MET A 876 -6.85 28.51 -8.67
CA MET A 876 -6.78 27.38 -9.61
C MET A 876 -8.06 27.30 -10.45
N SER A 877 -7.97 26.72 -11.65
CA SER A 877 -9.10 26.62 -12.58
C SER A 877 -9.82 25.27 -12.52
N LEU A 878 -11.16 25.27 -12.44
CA LEU A 878 -12.02 24.08 -12.47
C LEU A 878 -12.24 23.51 -13.89
N TRP A 879 -11.93 24.27 -14.94
CA TRP A 879 -12.01 23.83 -16.34
C TRP A 879 -11.10 24.66 -17.24
N THR A 880 -10.93 24.20 -18.48
CA THR A 880 -10.17 24.92 -19.52
C THR A 880 -10.89 26.22 -19.93
N VAL A 881 -10.16 27.34 -19.90
CA VAL A 881 -10.66 28.72 -20.15
C VAL A 881 -9.95 29.32 -21.36
N SER A 882 -10.58 30.33 -21.99
CA SER A 882 -9.91 31.13 -23.00
C SER A 882 -8.75 31.93 -22.39
N ASP A 883 -7.56 31.79 -22.98
CA ASP A 883 -6.33 32.48 -22.63
C ASP A 883 -6.50 34.01 -22.48
N ALA A 884 -7.21 34.65 -23.42
CA ALA A 884 -7.48 36.09 -23.35
C ALA A 884 -8.33 36.50 -22.13
N ALA A 885 -9.33 35.69 -21.78
CA ALA A 885 -10.17 35.93 -20.61
C ALA A 885 -9.41 35.68 -19.30
N THR A 886 -8.54 34.67 -19.29
CA THR A 886 -7.64 34.39 -18.16
C THR A 886 -6.72 35.57 -17.89
N ARG A 887 -6.05 36.10 -18.91
CA ARG A 887 -5.19 37.29 -18.77
C ARG A 887 -5.95 38.50 -18.20
N GLU A 888 -7.14 38.78 -18.74
CA GLU A 888 -8.02 39.87 -18.27
C GLU A 888 -8.36 39.72 -16.78
N LEU A 889 -8.72 38.50 -16.36
CA LEU A 889 -9.02 38.18 -14.97
C LEU A 889 -7.79 38.32 -14.07
N MET A 890 -6.62 37.78 -14.48
CA MET A 890 -5.40 37.78 -13.67
C MET A 890 -4.84 39.19 -13.45
N VAL A 891 -4.86 40.03 -14.49
CA VAL A 891 -4.49 41.46 -14.39
C VAL A 891 -5.41 42.18 -13.39
N SER A 892 -6.71 41.94 -13.45
CA SER A 892 -7.67 42.52 -12.51
C SER A 892 -7.48 42.01 -11.08
N PHE A 893 -7.27 40.70 -10.92
CA PHE A 893 -7.02 40.01 -9.65
C PHE A 893 -5.79 40.56 -8.93
N TYR A 894 -4.62 40.57 -9.58
CA TYR A 894 -3.40 41.10 -8.96
C TYR A 894 -3.45 42.61 -8.76
N GLY A 895 -4.16 43.37 -9.62
CA GLY A 895 -4.43 44.78 -9.39
C GLY A 895 -5.36 45.06 -8.19
N GLY A 896 -6.17 44.09 -7.77
CA GLY A 896 -7.00 44.14 -6.56
C GLY A 896 -6.28 43.65 -5.30
N LEU A 897 -5.29 42.76 -5.43
CA LEU A 897 -4.65 42.07 -4.31
C LEU A 897 -4.08 43.02 -3.22
N PRO A 898 -3.35 44.11 -3.54
CA PRO A 898 -2.86 45.06 -2.53
C PRO A 898 -3.97 45.81 -1.77
N ARG A 899 -5.17 45.92 -2.35
CA ARG A 899 -6.30 46.65 -1.74
C ARG A 899 -6.98 45.84 -0.66
N HIS A 900 -7.08 44.52 -0.86
CA HIS A 900 -7.80 43.63 0.06
C HIS A 900 -6.89 42.87 1.01
N SER A 901 -5.62 42.66 0.65
CA SER A 901 -4.70 41.75 1.36
C SER A 901 -5.24 40.32 1.52
N CYS A 902 -6.26 39.94 0.74
CA CYS A 902 -6.92 38.65 0.76
C CYS A 902 -7.18 38.19 -0.69
N PRO A 903 -6.60 37.05 -1.13
CA PRO A 903 -6.77 36.53 -2.49
C PRO A 903 -8.24 36.28 -2.87
N ALA A 904 -9.05 35.70 -1.98
CA ALA A 904 -10.46 35.43 -2.28
C ALA A 904 -11.26 36.71 -2.56
N LYS A 905 -11.04 37.78 -1.77
CA LYS A 905 -11.67 39.10 -1.95
C LYS A 905 -11.22 39.76 -3.27
N ALA A 906 -9.93 39.69 -3.59
CA ALA A 906 -9.39 40.21 -4.85
C ALA A 906 -9.92 39.45 -6.08
N LEU A 907 -10.05 38.12 -6.00
CA LEU A 907 -10.61 37.30 -7.08
C LEU A 907 -12.10 37.61 -7.27
N ASN A 908 -12.85 37.76 -6.18
CA ASN A 908 -14.26 38.16 -6.23
C ASN A 908 -14.45 39.52 -6.91
N GLU A 909 -13.62 40.53 -6.59
CA GLU A 909 -13.65 41.84 -7.28
C GLU A 909 -13.43 41.68 -8.79
N ALA A 910 -12.43 40.90 -9.19
CA ALA A 910 -12.13 40.64 -10.59
C ALA A 910 -13.29 39.95 -11.32
N GLN A 911 -13.90 38.94 -10.69
CA GLN A 911 -15.08 38.23 -11.21
C GLN A 911 -16.27 39.18 -11.38
N ARG A 912 -16.55 40.03 -10.39
CA ARG A 912 -17.62 41.03 -10.45
C ARG A 912 -17.40 42.05 -11.56
N GLY A 913 -16.16 42.46 -11.80
CA GLY A 913 -15.80 43.30 -12.94
C GLY A 913 -16.21 42.66 -14.27
N MET A 914 -15.82 41.40 -14.49
CA MET A 914 -16.18 40.65 -15.70
C MET A 914 -17.70 40.41 -15.84
N ILE A 915 -18.40 40.18 -14.73
CA ILE A 915 -19.87 40.11 -14.72
C ILE A 915 -20.48 41.44 -15.18
N GLY A 916 -19.98 42.56 -14.66
CA GLY A 916 -20.40 43.91 -15.06
C GLY A 916 -20.16 44.21 -16.54
N ASP A 917 -19.08 43.67 -17.11
CA ASP A 917 -18.78 43.73 -18.54
C ASP A 917 -19.62 42.75 -19.39
N GLY A 918 -20.56 42.03 -18.76
CA GLY A 918 -21.49 41.12 -19.41
C GLY A 918 -20.91 39.77 -19.82
N LYS A 919 -19.70 39.43 -19.34
CA LYS A 919 -19.01 38.17 -19.68
C LYS A 919 -19.77 36.96 -19.13
N GLN A 920 -19.75 35.87 -19.90
CA GLN A 920 -20.36 34.60 -19.52
C GLN A 920 -19.64 33.96 -18.31
N PRO A 921 -20.35 33.21 -17.43
CA PRO A 921 -19.75 32.46 -16.32
C PRO A 921 -18.53 31.60 -16.71
N TYR A 922 -18.56 31.02 -17.90
CA TYR A 922 -17.44 30.24 -18.44
C TYR A 922 -16.08 30.97 -18.43
N HIS A 923 -16.07 32.30 -18.54
CA HIS A 923 -14.85 33.10 -18.61
C HIS A 923 -14.26 33.47 -17.24
N TRP A 924 -15.08 33.58 -16.19
CA TRP A 924 -14.66 34.13 -14.89
C TRP A 924 -14.87 33.18 -13.70
N ALA A 925 -15.85 32.28 -13.78
CA ALA A 925 -16.13 31.26 -12.78
C ALA A 925 -15.18 30.04 -12.71
N PRO A 926 -14.30 29.74 -13.68
CA PRO A 926 -13.40 28.60 -13.55
C PRO A 926 -12.44 28.78 -12.38
N PHE A 927 -12.00 30.00 -12.11
CA PHE A 927 -11.01 30.25 -11.07
C PHE A 927 -11.67 30.32 -9.70
N VAL A 928 -11.18 29.48 -8.79
CA VAL A 928 -11.58 29.44 -7.39
C VAL A 928 -10.37 29.66 -6.50
N THR A 929 -10.61 30.20 -5.30
CA THR A 929 -9.58 30.28 -4.26
C THR A 929 -9.71 29.06 -3.36
N ILE A 930 -8.65 28.28 -3.20
CA ILE A 930 -8.53 27.24 -2.18
C ILE A 930 -7.57 27.78 -1.12
N GLY A 931 -8.02 28.02 0.09
CA GLY A 931 -7.23 28.75 1.09
C GLY A 931 -8.11 29.47 2.07
N THR A 932 -7.71 30.67 2.50
CA THR A 932 -8.36 31.40 3.60
C THR A 932 -9.08 32.69 3.17
N LEU A 933 -10.02 33.17 3.99
CA LEU A 933 -10.75 34.43 3.78
C LEU A 933 -10.13 35.62 4.52
N ASN A 934 -9.14 35.36 5.38
CA ASN A 934 -8.61 36.31 6.36
C ASN A 934 -7.24 36.86 5.99
#